data_AF-A0A2V5JLV4-F1
#
_entry.id   AF-A0A2V5JLV4-F1
#
_cell.length_a   1.000
_cell.length_b   1.000
_cell.length_c   1.000
_cell.angle_alpha   90.00
_cell.angle_beta   90.00
_cell.angle_gamma   90.00
#
_symmetry.space_group_name_H-M   'P 1'
#
loop_
_entity.id
_entity.type
_entity.pdbx_description
1 polymer ?
#
loop_
_entity_poly.entity_id
_entity_poly.type
_entity_poly.pdbx_seq_one_letter_code
_entity_poly.pdbx_strand_id
1 'polypeptide(L)'
;MLALIYLALAACVGDFLCRRFYHFASVAHRCAAAILSGLLFSTWFTYLTGLLFTRARQPLLWANLLFGIAAIAVLWWSRRKLKLINYAQSETHSTFVPGGYLQRPAGSSVADWLLIAGYVVLVSWMMFASFNTSGSKLQISNAEYSDFGPNTAIMQSFAVGHNFPTEYPHFSGDRIRYHFLFYFQAGNLEFLGLNPVWSLNLLSIITLVAMLILAMTLGEVVFNSRAVGRLGSLLFFFFGSLSYVPFLRGQGSVRAAIQAIKQRGDFLPSIFPYRGETWGTWSQVTYLNQRHFASAIGILLLVLTFLVIRYRMRPKKRAKTPPSAEPVAAQPGPSPEFAADIGSENPTQSKIVSQPTGDVASASVATERKAPPPIDVVAVQPGPSAEFAADTGSENPTQSEIVSQPTGDITSASVATEPKEEVVVPAERFRDTLPGFIFSGVLLGLLPMWNSAVYIGAAAVLGVWFILFPLRVQMLALAIPAALIALPQMLYLTGGSGRTPMPRLFHWGYTIDQPTAANVAKYLGFTFGFKWLLIALALIFANSLQRRLFLAISSLVAVAFCCQFTIEALANQKFLHTWVVVANLFVAFSLWRVWRFSLAGTTVPGKFVAAVLFLLVIPGGVIDFFPIHNTGWSEVTYRNDALIDWLKKNTTPRDIFLTDRFVNHPILMAGRRVFYGWPYYSWGAGYDAAKRDKVYTELFESKDPWKVYHLLKGNGISYVGYDNAVRQAQFIRRPNQELYATYFPKVFDASNYNGMIIYKVPDTAPPKLSSLPESVSNMLEGGKGTGKGEFDTPMGITVDTKGNVLVADTNNGRIEKFSPTGAFLSIMGNKGFGQGLLAAPNGIAVDRNGNLYVADAGNHHVQKLAADGTFIAEWKGPDAGFYGPRRIAIGPDDSIYIVDQGRTRIVKFNPDGRVLAIWGTKGNGNGQFDDPTSVAIDPTTDKVYVADPRNKRVQVFDANGKFLTKWEVPEWGRPAGFEDLAIDSKTGRLYASSANINAVFTFDLNGNRIGSVTPKAPDQLEGPSALALADRKLYVLNMFGNHVSVIDL
;
A
#
# COMPACT_ATOMS: atom_id res chain seq x y z
N MET A 1 24.71 15.64 -6.07
CA MET A 1 24.95 16.84 -5.22
C MET A 1 23.76 17.80 -5.21
N LEU A 2 23.23 18.23 -6.35
CA LEU A 2 22.15 19.23 -6.44
C LEU A 2 20.94 18.92 -5.53
N ALA A 3 20.52 17.66 -5.42
CA ALA A 3 19.43 17.24 -4.54
C ALA A 3 19.63 17.63 -3.06
N LEU A 4 20.87 17.57 -2.54
CA LEU A 4 21.18 17.96 -1.17
C LEU A 4 21.15 19.49 -1.00
N ILE A 5 21.55 20.23 -2.03
CA ILE A 5 21.44 21.70 -2.07
C ILE A 5 19.96 22.12 -2.11
N TYR A 6 19.12 21.42 -2.89
CA TYR A 6 17.67 21.62 -2.90
C TYR A 6 17.06 21.40 -1.51
N LEU A 7 17.40 20.29 -0.83
CA LEU A 7 16.92 20.00 0.53
C LEU A 7 17.38 21.06 1.55
N ALA A 8 18.63 21.52 1.45
CA ALA A 8 19.15 22.58 2.30
C ALA A 8 18.43 23.93 2.05
N LEU A 9 18.19 24.29 0.79
CA LEU A 9 17.44 25.51 0.42
C LEU A 9 15.98 25.42 0.89
N ALA A 10 15.32 24.28 0.71
CA ALA A 10 13.96 24.02 1.22
C ALA A 10 13.89 24.21 2.74
N ALA A 11 14.81 23.58 3.50
CA ALA A 11 14.87 23.75 4.95
C ALA A 11 15.18 25.21 5.37
N CYS A 12 16.02 25.94 4.63
CA CYS A 12 16.29 27.36 4.90
C CYS A 12 15.07 28.26 4.63
N VAL A 13 14.32 28.01 3.56
CA VAL A 13 13.06 28.73 3.27
C VAL A 13 12.00 28.38 4.32
N GLY A 14 11.90 27.11 4.72
CA GLY A 14 11.04 26.68 5.82
C GLY A 14 11.39 27.35 7.15
N ASP A 15 12.68 27.49 7.49
CA ASP A 15 13.14 28.20 8.69
C ASP A 15 12.74 29.69 8.66
N PHE A 16 12.95 30.37 7.52
CA PHE A 16 12.55 31.76 7.32
C PHE A 16 11.03 31.95 7.50
N LEU A 17 10.22 31.07 6.92
CA LEU A 17 8.76 31.11 7.04
C LEU A 17 8.32 30.80 8.48
N CYS A 18 8.76 29.69 9.08
CA CYS A 18 8.36 29.32 10.44
C CYS A 18 8.76 30.38 11.47
N ARG A 19 9.96 30.96 11.39
CA ARG A 19 10.38 32.07 12.27
C ARG A 19 9.48 33.30 12.18
N ARG A 20 8.83 33.55 11.04
CA ARG A 20 7.92 34.70 10.89
C ARG A 20 6.58 34.52 11.60
N PHE A 21 6.20 33.28 11.94
CA PHE A 21 4.85 32.95 12.41
C PHE A 21 4.79 32.19 13.74
N TYR A 22 5.88 31.50 14.14
CA TYR A 22 5.93 30.61 15.30
C TYR A 22 6.96 31.03 16.35
N HIS A 23 6.82 30.45 17.54
CA HIS A 23 7.82 30.46 18.62
C HIS A 23 8.18 29.00 18.93
N PHE A 24 9.40 28.76 19.41
CA PHE A 24 9.94 27.41 19.49
C PHE A 24 10.31 27.01 20.92
N ALA A 25 9.81 25.87 21.40
CA ALA A 25 10.32 25.27 22.63
C ALA A 25 11.83 24.91 22.56
N SER A 26 12.38 24.58 21.38
CA SER A 26 13.78 24.17 21.25
C SER A 26 14.35 24.37 19.85
N VAL A 27 15.68 24.31 19.72
CA VAL A 27 16.37 24.29 18.42
C VAL A 27 15.89 23.10 17.57
N ALA A 28 15.76 21.91 18.17
CA ALA A 28 15.26 20.73 17.49
C ALA A 28 13.84 20.93 16.92
N HIS A 29 12.92 21.49 17.72
CA HIS A 29 11.57 21.85 17.25
C HIS A 29 11.64 22.80 16.04
N ARG A 30 12.46 23.85 16.11
CA ARG A 30 12.65 24.78 15.00
C ARG A 30 13.16 24.09 13.73
N CYS A 31 14.15 23.20 13.86
CA CYS A 31 14.65 22.40 12.73
C CYS A 31 13.57 21.47 12.15
N ALA A 32 12.80 20.77 12.98
CA ALA A 32 11.72 19.90 12.52
C ALA A 32 10.60 20.68 11.80
N ALA A 33 10.19 21.83 12.34
CA ALA A 33 9.22 22.73 11.70
C ALA A 33 9.73 23.26 10.34
N ALA A 34 11.00 23.66 10.28
CA ALA A 34 11.66 24.16 9.09
C ALA A 34 11.79 23.08 7.99
N ILE A 35 12.15 21.84 8.36
CA ILE A 35 12.25 20.71 7.42
C ILE A 35 10.88 20.40 6.82
N LEU A 36 9.84 20.17 7.64
CA LEU A 36 8.53 19.76 7.13
C LEU A 36 7.84 20.87 6.33
N SER A 37 7.82 22.10 6.85
CA SER A 37 7.22 23.23 6.14
C SER A 37 8.00 23.57 4.87
N GLY A 38 9.34 23.54 4.95
CA GLY A 38 10.23 23.79 3.82
C GLY A 38 10.03 22.81 2.68
N LEU A 39 10.00 21.51 2.99
CA LEU A 39 9.71 20.43 2.03
C LEU A 39 8.32 20.60 1.40
N LEU A 40 7.29 20.88 2.20
CA LEU A 40 5.93 21.04 1.69
C LEU A 40 5.84 22.21 0.69
N PHE A 41 6.40 23.37 1.03
CA PHE A 41 6.44 24.53 0.14
C PHE A 41 7.35 24.32 -1.09
N SER A 42 8.54 23.73 -0.95
CA SER A 42 9.45 23.51 -2.09
C SER A 42 8.85 22.55 -3.11
N THR A 43 8.26 21.46 -2.62
CA THR A 43 7.61 20.44 -3.45
C THR A 43 6.43 21.06 -4.20
N TRP A 44 5.56 21.82 -3.52
CA TRP A 44 4.44 22.51 -4.15
C TRP A 44 4.88 23.52 -5.21
N PHE A 45 5.90 24.34 -4.91
CA PHE A 45 6.46 25.29 -5.86
C PHE A 45 7.00 24.57 -7.12
N THR A 46 7.78 23.51 -6.92
CA THR A 46 8.42 22.75 -8.01
C THR A 46 7.37 21.99 -8.82
N TYR A 47 6.34 21.41 -8.20
CA TYR A 47 5.25 20.75 -8.90
C TYR A 47 4.42 21.71 -9.76
N LEU A 48 3.99 22.85 -9.18
CA LEU A 48 3.20 23.86 -9.91
C LEU A 48 4.01 24.48 -11.05
N THR A 49 5.31 24.70 -10.85
CA THR A 49 6.18 25.19 -11.92
C THR A 49 6.37 24.12 -13.01
N GLY A 50 6.53 22.84 -12.65
CA GLY A 50 6.56 21.74 -13.62
C GLY A 50 5.28 21.67 -14.47
N LEU A 51 4.10 21.87 -13.85
CA LEU A 51 2.83 21.97 -14.58
C LEU A 51 2.79 23.19 -15.54
N LEU A 52 3.23 24.37 -15.11
CA LEU A 52 3.31 25.56 -15.98
C LEU A 52 4.22 25.32 -17.19
N PHE A 53 5.33 24.60 -17.00
CA PHE A 53 6.28 24.24 -18.04
C PHE A 53 5.96 22.91 -18.76
N THR A 54 4.73 22.37 -18.67
CA THR A 54 4.29 21.10 -19.33
C THR A 54 4.63 21.00 -20.83
N ARG A 55 4.66 22.12 -21.55
CA ARG A 55 5.00 22.19 -22.98
C ARG A 55 6.49 22.31 -23.28
N ALA A 56 7.34 22.55 -22.26
CA ALA A 56 8.78 22.62 -22.43
C ALA A 56 9.40 21.22 -22.56
N ARG A 57 10.58 21.12 -23.19
CA ARG A 57 11.30 19.85 -23.38
C ARG A 57 11.73 19.20 -22.05
N GLN A 58 11.96 19.97 -21.00
CA GLN A 58 12.32 19.49 -19.66
C GLN A 58 11.59 20.32 -18.58
N PRO A 59 10.32 20.02 -18.27
CA PRO A 59 9.52 20.81 -17.33
C PRO A 59 10.15 20.85 -15.92
N LEU A 60 10.67 19.70 -15.46
CA LEU A 60 11.25 19.56 -14.12
C LEU A 60 12.60 20.30 -13.97
N LEU A 61 13.36 20.52 -15.05
CA LEU A 61 14.58 21.34 -14.99
C LEU A 61 14.24 22.80 -14.66
N TRP A 62 13.31 23.39 -15.42
CA TRP A 62 12.85 24.76 -15.20
C TRP A 62 12.26 24.96 -13.80
N ALA A 63 11.49 23.98 -13.32
CA ALA A 63 10.94 23.98 -11.97
C ALA A 63 12.00 24.07 -10.86
N ASN A 64 13.06 23.29 -10.95
CA ASN A 64 14.15 23.31 -9.97
C ASN A 64 15.03 24.56 -10.07
N LEU A 65 15.30 25.05 -11.28
CA LEU A 65 16.04 26.30 -11.48
C LEU A 65 15.28 27.49 -10.88
N LEU A 66 13.99 27.60 -11.16
CA LEU A 66 13.13 28.66 -10.61
C LEU A 66 12.97 28.54 -9.10
N PHE A 67 12.88 27.32 -8.53
CA PHE A 67 12.90 27.14 -7.08
C PHE A 67 14.22 27.61 -6.46
N GLY A 68 15.36 27.25 -7.06
CA GLY A 68 16.68 27.69 -6.59
C GLY A 68 16.82 29.22 -6.58
N ILE A 69 16.42 29.88 -7.68
CA ILE A 69 16.43 31.34 -7.79
C ILE A 69 15.50 31.98 -6.74
N ALA A 70 14.26 31.49 -6.61
CA ALA A 70 13.29 32.01 -5.65
C ALA A 70 13.76 31.83 -4.19
N ALA A 71 14.30 30.66 -3.84
CA ALA A 71 14.84 30.38 -2.52
C ALA A 71 16.02 31.30 -2.17
N ILE A 72 16.97 31.48 -3.10
CA ILE A 72 18.12 32.39 -2.92
C ILE A 72 17.64 33.84 -2.76
N ALA A 73 16.68 34.29 -3.58
CA ALA A 73 16.12 35.64 -3.49
C ALA A 73 15.42 35.89 -2.14
N VAL A 74 14.60 34.95 -1.66
CA VAL A 74 13.94 35.01 -0.35
C VAL A 74 14.96 35.08 0.79
N LEU A 75 16.00 34.25 0.75
CA LEU A 75 17.04 34.21 1.77
C LEU A 75 17.91 35.48 1.75
N TRP A 76 18.26 36.02 0.58
CA TRP A 76 18.97 37.29 0.44
C TRP A 76 18.14 38.48 0.95
N TRP A 77 16.85 38.54 0.59
CA TRP A 77 15.91 39.54 1.07
C TRP A 77 15.77 39.49 2.60
N SER A 78 15.69 38.28 3.19
CA SER A 78 15.63 38.10 4.64
C SER A 78 16.84 38.73 5.35
N ARG A 79 18.06 38.54 4.81
CA ARG A 79 19.30 39.08 5.37
C ARG A 79 19.38 40.60 5.27
N ARG A 80 18.94 41.18 4.15
CA ARG A 80 18.83 42.64 4.00
C ARG A 80 17.81 43.23 4.98
N LYS A 81 16.62 42.62 5.09
CA LYS A 81 15.57 43.14 5.99
C LYS A 81 15.94 42.99 7.47
N LEU A 82 16.69 41.97 7.87
CA LEU A 82 17.17 41.83 9.25
C LEU A 82 18.12 42.98 9.65
N LYS A 83 19.03 43.42 8.76
CA LYS A 83 19.89 44.59 9.02
C LYS A 83 19.08 45.87 9.23
N LEU A 84 18.02 46.08 8.44
CA LEU A 84 17.15 47.25 8.55
C LEU A 84 16.26 47.21 9.80
N ILE A 85 15.77 46.03 10.20
CA ILE A 85 14.96 45.87 11.41
C ILE A 85 15.80 46.05 12.67
N ASN A 86 17.03 45.53 12.72
CA ASN A 86 17.94 45.73 13.86
C ASN A 86 18.32 47.21 14.07
N TYR A 87 18.19 48.06 13.05
CA TYR A 87 18.38 49.51 13.15
C TYR A 87 17.13 50.27 13.66
N ALA A 88 15.95 49.63 13.63
CA ALA A 88 14.66 50.24 13.95
C ALA A 88 13.96 49.63 15.20
N GLN A 89 14.50 48.58 15.79
CA GLN A 89 13.95 47.92 16.99
C GLN A 89 14.53 48.43 18.32
N SER A 90 15.25 49.55 18.32
CA SER A 90 15.74 50.22 19.54
C SER A 90 14.62 50.80 20.43
N GLU A 91 13.39 50.97 19.92
CA GLU A 91 12.37 51.81 20.56
C GLU A 91 11.00 51.15 20.83
N THR A 92 10.79 49.85 20.56
CA THR A 92 9.46 49.22 20.76
C THR A 92 9.46 47.85 21.45
N HIS A 93 8.96 47.82 22.69
CA HIS A 93 8.75 46.59 23.47
C HIS A 93 7.44 45.88 23.10
N SER A 94 7.51 44.88 22.21
CA SER A 94 6.51 43.81 22.08
C SER A 94 6.97 42.57 22.85
N THR A 95 6.07 41.95 23.63
CA THR A 95 6.35 40.69 24.33
C THR A 95 6.16 39.44 23.47
N PHE A 96 5.72 39.58 22.21
CA PHE A 96 5.67 38.50 21.22
C PHE A 96 6.59 38.85 20.04
N VAL A 97 7.73 38.15 19.95
CA VAL A 97 8.77 38.38 18.94
C VAL A 97 8.96 37.10 18.11
N PRO A 98 8.40 37.04 16.88
CA PRO A 98 8.46 35.84 16.04
C PRO A 98 9.88 35.30 15.87
N GLY A 99 10.04 33.98 16.05
CA GLY A 99 11.34 33.31 16.06
C GLY A 99 12.00 33.17 17.44
N GLY A 100 11.41 33.75 18.49
CA GLY A 100 11.84 33.56 19.87
C GLY A 100 11.71 32.12 20.39
N TYR A 101 12.51 31.80 21.41
CA TYR A 101 12.42 30.53 22.13
C TYR A 101 11.59 30.68 23.41
N LEU A 102 10.80 29.66 23.73
CA LEU A 102 10.02 29.60 24.98
C LEU A 102 10.90 29.13 26.15
N GLN A 103 10.59 29.59 27.37
CA GLN A 103 11.17 29.03 28.59
C GLN A 103 10.81 27.54 28.69
N ARG A 104 11.82 26.66 28.68
CA ARG A 104 11.63 25.20 28.75
C ARG A 104 11.47 24.73 30.19
N PRO A 105 10.71 23.63 30.44
CA PRO A 105 10.76 22.91 31.71
C PRO A 105 12.16 22.38 32.03
N ALA A 106 12.43 22.15 33.31
CA ALA A 106 13.70 21.61 33.78
C ALA A 106 14.04 20.23 33.16
N GLY A 107 15.33 19.97 32.95
CA GLY A 107 15.87 18.69 32.49
C GLY A 107 17.14 18.80 31.64
N SER A 108 17.86 17.69 31.46
CA SER A 108 19.09 17.64 30.65
C SER A 108 18.81 17.94 29.17
N SER A 109 19.49 18.93 28.57
CA SER A 109 19.48 19.21 27.12
C SER A 109 20.12 18.08 26.30
N VAL A 110 21.22 17.52 26.80
CA VAL A 110 21.96 16.39 26.20
C VAL A 110 21.05 15.19 25.97
N ALA A 111 20.16 14.89 26.92
CA ALA A 111 19.23 13.77 26.82
C ALA A 111 18.12 13.94 25.75
N ASP A 112 17.87 15.15 25.23
CA ASP A 112 17.04 15.32 24.03
C ASP A 112 17.85 14.93 22.78
N TRP A 113 19.09 15.43 22.67
CA TRP A 113 19.94 15.21 21.50
C TRP A 113 20.39 13.75 21.37
N LEU A 114 20.67 13.06 22.47
CA LEU A 114 20.95 11.62 22.47
C LEU A 114 19.74 10.81 21.97
N LEU A 115 18.52 11.19 22.37
CA LEU A 115 17.30 10.53 21.88
C LEU A 115 17.05 10.81 20.39
N ILE A 116 17.29 12.04 19.94
CA ILE A 116 17.20 12.41 18.51
C ILE A 116 18.24 11.66 17.68
N ALA A 117 19.48 11.54 18.16
CA ALA A 117 20.52 10.73 17.51
C ALA A 117 20.10 9.25 17.44
N GLY A 118 19.53 8.70 18.52
CA GLY A 118 18.95 7.37 18.54
C GLY A 118 17.82 7.19 17.51
N TYR A 119 16.94 8.17 17.36
CA TYR A 119 15.91 8.17 16.30
C TYR A 119 16.51 8.22 14.89
N VAL A 120 17.56 9.02 14.66
CA VAL A 120 18.24 9.06 13.36
C VAL A 120 18.84 7.69 13.03
N VAL A 121 19.52 7.04 13.97
CA VAL A 121 20.10 5.70 13.77
C VAL A 121 19.01 4.65 13.52
N LEU A 122 18.00 4.57 14.40
CA LEU A 122 16.92 3.58 14.33
C LEU A 122 16.11 3.74 13.04
N VAL A 123 15.67 4.95 12.70
CA VAL A 123 14.88 5.20 11.49
C VAL A 123 15.72 4.98 10.23
N SER A 124 17.02 5.33 10.23
CA SER A 124 17.89 5.03 9.09
C SER A 124 18.00 3.52 8.86
N TRP A 125 18.22 2.73 9.91
CA TRP A 125 18.23 1.27 9.82
C TRP A 125 16.89 0.74 9.26
N MET A 126 15.73 1.13 9.82
CA MET A 126 14.42 0.65 9.34
C MET A 126 14.17 0.99 7.85
N MET A 127 14.59 2.17 7.38
CA MET A 127 14.34 2.61 6.01
C MET A 127 15.24 1.89 4.98
N PHE A 128 16.48 1.56 5.35
CA PHE A 128 17.40 0.77 4.53
C PHE A 128 17.18 -0.75 4.64
N ALA A 129 16.61 -1.23 5.76
CA ALA A 129 16.19 -2.63 5.92
C ALA A 129 14.91 -2.98 5.14
N SER A 130 14.14 -1.99 4.69
CA SER A 130 12.94 -2.18 3.86
C SER A 130 13.08 -1.76 2.40
N PHE A 131 14.06 -0.92 2.04
CA PHE A 131 14.35 -0.53 0.65
C PHE A 131 15.85 -0.27 0.42
N ASN A 132 16.45 -1.02 -0.50
CA ASN A 132 17.90 -1.02 -0.78
C ASN A 132 18.21 -1.31 -2.27
N THR A 133 19.49 -1.39 -2.66
CA THR A 133 19.92 -1.80 -4.01
C THR A 133 20.91 -2.96 -4.01
N SER A 134 20.75 -3.88 -4.95
CA SER A 134 21.78 -4.87 -5.32
C SER A 134 22.14 -4.68 -6.81
N GLY A 135 23.31 -4.07 -7.07
CA GLY A 135 23.80 -3.83 -8.43
C GLY A 135 22.83 -3.02 -9.32
N SER A 136 22.28 -3.68 -10.34
CA SER A 136 21.30 -3.16 -11.31
C SER A 136 19.84 -3.16 -10.81
N LYS A 137 19.58 -3.76 -9.64
CA LYS A 137 18.24 -3.98 -9.09
C LYS A 137 17.96 -3.12 -7.85
N LEU A 138 16.71 -2.67 -7.74
CA LEU A 138 16.10 -2.27 -6.48
C LEU A 138 15.75 -3.54 -5.71
N GLN A 139 15.92 -3.50 -4.39
CA GLN A 139 15.45 -4.52 -3.46
C GLN A 139 14.36 -3.89 -2.58
N ILE A 140 13.17 -4.46 -2.60
CA ILE A 140 12.02 -4.06 -1.78
C ILE A 140 11.74 -5.23 -0.82
N SER A 141 11.64 -4.95 0.48
CA SER A 141 11.29 -5.96 1.47
C SER A 141 9.93 -6.59 1.19
N ASN A 142 9.81 -7.90 1.38
CA ASN A 142 8.59 -8.65 1.06
C ASN A 142 7.37 -8.16 1.85
N ALA A 143 7.55 -7.70 3.10
CA ALA A 143 6.47 -7.17 3.92
C ALA A 143 5.91 -5.81 3.42
N GLU A 144 6.71 -5.05 2.67
CA GLU A 144 6.36 -3.76 2.07
C GLU A 144 6.01 -3.85 0.57
N TYR A 145 6.18 -4.99 -0.09
CA TYR A 145 6.04 -5.10 -1.56
C TYR A 145 4.67 -4.63 -2.12
N SER A 146 3.64 -4.57 -1.28
CA SER A 146 2.29 -4.05 -1.55
C SER A 146 2.24 -2.55 -1.87
N ASP A 147 2.07 -1.66 -0.89
CA ASP A 147 1.95 -0.20 -1.13
C ASP A 147 3.25 0.38 -1.72
N PHE A 148 4.41 -0.27 -1.56
CA PHE A 148 5.69 0.29 -2.02
C PHE A 148 5.86 0.22 -3.54
N GLY A 149 5.39 -0.85 -4.19
CA GLY A 149 5.57 -1.05 -5.63
C GLY A 149 4.97 0.07 -6.50
N PRO A 150 3.66 0.41 -6.37
CA PRO A 150 3.06 1.46 -7.19
C PRO A 150 3.71 2.82 -6.94
N ASN A 151 4.19 3.04 -5.72
CA ASN A 151 4.85 4.26 -5.31
C ASN A 151 6.27 4.41 -5.90
N THR A 152 7.02 3.32 -6.10
CA THR A 152 8.29 3.38 -6.87
C THR A 152 8.07 3.69 -8.35
N ALA A 153 7.00 3.18 -8.96
CA ALA A 153 6.64 3.53 -10.34
C ALA A 153 6.19 4.99 -10.49
N ILE A 154 5.39 5.51 -9.54
CA ILE A 154 5.09 6.96 -9.45
C ILE A 154 6.40 7.75 -9.37
N MET A 155 7.31 7.39 -8.47
CA MET A 155 8.60 8.06 -8.28
C MET A 155 9.43 8.09 -9.59
N GLN A 156 9.57 6.96 -10.28
CA GLN A 156 10.31 6.87 -11.54
C GLN A 156 9.67 7.69 -12.67
N SER A 157 8.34 7.75 -12.75
CA SER A 157 7.65 8.60 -13.75
C SER A 157 7.99 10.10 -13.61
N PHE A 158 8.31 10.53 -12.38
CA PHE A 158 8.78 11.89 -12.10
C PHE A 158 10.30 12.04 -12.19
N ALA A 159 11.08 11.01 -11.84
CA ALA A 159 12.55 11.01 -11.98
C ALA A 159 13.00 11.18 -13.44
N VAL A 160 12.22 10.66 -14.39
CA VAL A 160 12.40 10.88 -15.84
C VAL A 160 11.98 12.30 -16.29
N GLY A 161 11.33 13.08 -15.42
CA GLY A 161 11.05 14.52 -15.62
C GLY A 161 9.85 14.85 -16.51
N HIS A 162 9.06 13.86 -16.93
CA HIS A 162 8.07 13.99 -18.02
C HIS A 162 6.60 13.70 -17.65
N ASN A 163 6.26 13.30 -16.41
CA ASN A 163 4.87 13.07 -15.98
C ASN A 163 4.09 14.39 -15.70
N PHE A 164 4.00 15.22 -16.75
CA PHE A 164 3.28 16.49 -16.82
C PHE A 164 2.51 16.54 -18.16
N PRO A 165 1.17 16.71 -18.17
CA PRO A 165 0.28 16.69 -17.00
C PRO A 165 0.31 15.32 -16.31
N THR A 166 -0.06 15.28 -15.03
CA THR A 166 0.20 14.10 -14.20
C THR A 166 -0.86 13.01 -14.34
N GLU A 167 -0.43 11.84 -14.81
CA GLU A 167 -1.20 10.61 -14.94
C GLU A 167 -0.66 9.52 -13.98
N TYR A 168 -1.45 8.49 -13.75
CA TYR A 168 -1.05 7.34 -12.92
C TYR A 168 -0.34 6.27 -13.78
N PRO A 169 0.92 5.86 -13.49
CA PRO A 169 1.68 4.97 -14.37
C PRO A 169 1.05 3.59 -14.63
N HIS A 170 0.14 3.13 -13.75
CA HIS A 170 -0.57 1.86 -13.87
C HIS A 170 -1.96 1.97 -14.51
N PHE A 171 -2.42 3.18 -14.84
CA PHE A 171 -3.74 3.42 -15.45
C PHE A 171 -3.66 4.60 -16.41
N SER A 172 -2.96 4.39 -17.54
CA SER A 172 -2.71 5.46 -18.51
C SER A 172 -3.99 6.04 -19.13
N GLY A 173 -3.92 7.31 -19.55
CA GLY A 173 -5.02 8.02 -20.20
C GLY A 173 -6.02 8.67 -19.24
N ASP A 174 -5.80 8.62 -17.94
CA ASP A 174 -6.57 9.39 -16.95
C ASP A 174 -5.65 10.00 -15.87
N ARG A 175 -6.13 11.07 -15.23
CA ARG A 175 -5.39 11.86 -14.23
C ARG A 175 -5.10 11.02 -12.99
N ILE A 176 -4.04 11.37 -12.25
CA ILE A 176 -3.72 10.70 -10.99
C ILE A 176 -4.75 11.04 -9.89
N ARG A 177 -5.39 10.02 -9.31
CA ARG A 177 -6.39 10.14 -8.22
C ARG A 177 -5.80 9.88 -6.82
N TYR A 178 -4.60 9.33 -6.76
CA TYR A 178 -3.84 9.06 -5.53
C TYR A 178 -2.98 10.27 -5.11
N HIS A 179 -2.71 10.44 -3.81
CA HIS A 179 -1.85 11.53 -3.29
C HIS A 179 -0.36 11.27 -3.55
N PHE A 180 0.19 11.93 -4.56
CA PHE A 180 1.50 11.61 -5.13
C PHE A 180 2.66 12.53 -4.70
N LEU A 181 2.42 13.67 -4.03
CA LEU A 181 3.44 14.74 -3.92
C LEU A 181 4.73 14.33 -3.19
N PHE A 182 4.64 13.46 -2.19
CA PHE A 182 5.82 12.92 -1.51
C PHE A 182 6.70 12.10 -2.46
N TYR A 183 6.09 11.31 -3.34
CA TYR A 183 6.77 10.47 -4.33
C TYR A 183 7.25 11.28 -5.55
N PHE A 184 6.54 12.36 -5.91
CA PHE A 184 7.07 13.40 -6.79
C PHE A 184 8.33 14.04 -6.21
N GLN A 185 8.36 14.40 -4.93
CA GLN A 185 9.56 14.97 -4.31
C GLN A 185 10.72 13.95 -4.27
N ALA A 186 10.45 12.67 -4.02
CA ALA A 186 11.47 11.62 -4.12
C ALA A 186 12.01 11.49 -5.57
N GLY A 187 11.13 11.46 -6.58
CA GLY A 187 11.54 11.45 -8.00
C GLY A 187 12.30 12.72 -8.39
N ASN A 188 11.96 13.87 -7.81
CA ASN A 188 12.68 15.11 -8.01
C ASN A 188 14.10 15.09 -7.42
N LEU A 189 14.30 14.44 -6.26
CA LEU A 189 15.64 14.23 -5.70
C LEU A 189 16.49 13.30 -6.57
N GLU A 190 15.88 12.30 -7.21
CA GLU A 190 16.53 11.42 -8.18
C GLU A 190 16.91 12.15 -9.47
N PHE A 191 15.99 12.96 -10.03
CA PHE A 191 16.26 13.87 -11.15
C PHE A 191 17.42 14.85 -10.86
N LEU A 192 17.56 15.29 -9.60
CA LEU A 192 18.68 16.12 -9.12
C LEU A 192 19.94 15.32 -8.71
N GLY A 193 20.04 14.06 -9.13
CA GLY A 193 21.25 13.23 -9.03
C GLY A 193 21.48 12.61 -7.65
N LEU A 194 20.44 12.13 -6.98
CA LEU A 194 20.53 11.04 -5.99
C LEU A 194 20.12 9.70 -6.60
N ASN A 195 20.57 8.61 -6.00
CA ASN A 195 20.05 7.27 -6.31
C ASN A 195 18.61 7.12 -5.75
N PRO A 196 17.68 6.42 -6.42
CA PRO A 196 16.29 6.25 -5.99
C PRO A 196 16.12 5.81 -4.53
N VAL A 197 16.96 4.89 -4.05
CA VAL A 197 16.95 4.43 -2.65
C VAL A 197 17.32 5.57 -1.71
N TRP A 198 18.36 6.34 -2.03
CA TRP A 198 18.74 7.51 -1.23
C TRP A 198 17.69 8.62 -1.30
N SER A 199 17.08 8.87 -2.45
CA SER A 199 15.99 9.84 -2.62
C SER A 199 14.81 9.54 -1.71
N LEU A 200 14.35 8.29 -1.67
CA LEU A 200 13.19 7.89 -0.89
C LEU A 200 13.54 7.65 0.59
N ASN A 201 14.67 7.00 0.90
CA ASN A 201 15.11 6.76 2.27
C ASN A 201 15.42 8.07 2.99
N LEU A 202 16.22 8.98 2.40
CA LEU A 202 16.59 10.25 3.04
C LEU A 202 15.36 11.12 3.34
N LEU A 203 14.44 11.25 2.37
CA LEU A 203 13.20 12.01 2.55
C LEU A 203 12.32 11.43 3.67
N SER A 204 12.29 10.10 3.80
CA SER A 204 11.54 9.40 4.84
C SER A 204 12.20 9.52 6.22
N ILE A 205 13.53 9.43 6.29
CA ILE A 205 14.30 9.59 7.54
C ILE A 205 14.11 11.00 8.10
N ILE A 206 14.37 12.05 7.31
CA ILE A 206 14.30 13.44 7.80
C ILE A 206 12.88 13.84 8.22
N THR A 207 11.85 13.31 7.56
CA THR A 207 10.46 13.65 7.88
C THR A 207 9.89 12.87 9.06
N LEU A 208 10.21 11.57 9.21
CA LEU A 208 9.81 10.80 10.39
C LEU A 208 10.57 11.25 11.66
N VAL A 209 11.86 11.56 11.57
CA VAL A 209 12.61 12.14 12.70
C VAL A 209 12.05 13.53 13.07
N ALA A 210 11.67 14.36 12.09
CA ALA A 210 10.99 15.63 12.38
C ALA A 210 9.61 15.41 13.05
N MET A 211 8.83 14.41 12.63
CA MET A 211 7.56 14.05 13.28
C MET A 211 7.78 13.62 14.74
N LEU A 212 8.80 12.80 15.02
CA LEU A 212 9.14 12.36 16.38
C LEU A 212 9.59 13.52 17.27
N ILE A 213 10.37 14.46 16.74
CA ILE A 213 10.75 15.70 17.44
C ILE A 213 9.50 16.56 17.76
N LEU A 214 8.53 16.63 16.86
CA LEU A 214 7.29 17.37 17.08
C LEU A 214 6.35 16.66 18.08
N ALA A 215 6.30 15.32 18.09
CA ALA A 215 5.61 14.56 19.14
C ALA A 215 6.26 14.80 20.52
N MET A 216 7.59 14.77 20.60
CA MET A 216 8.36 15.08 21.82
C MET A 216 8.06 16.50 22.31
N THR A 217 8.04 17.46 21.38
CA THR A 217 7.75 18.87 21.64
C THR A 217 6.31 19.08 22.11
N LEU A 218 5.33 18.44 21.47
CA LEU A 218 3.93 18.53 21.87
C LEU A 218 3.75 17.97 23.29
N GLY A 219 4.38 16.85 23.63
CA GLY A 219 4.35 16.29 24.99
C GLY A 219 4.97 17.23 26.04
N GLU A 220 6.13 17.83 25.74
CA GLU A 220 6.75 18.85 26.58
C GLU A 220 5.83 20.06 26.81
N VAL A 221 5.26 20.61 25.73
CA VAL A 221 4.43 21.81 25.74
C VAL A 221 3.06 21.55 26.39
N VAL A 222 2.47 20.37 26.22
CA VAL A 222 1.17 20.02 26.81
C VAL A 222 1.28 19.72 28.31
N PHE A 223 2.29 18.93 28.71
CA PHE A 223 2.43 18.42 30.07
C PHE A 223 3.45 19.18 30.94
N ASN A 224 4.10 20.22 30.39
CA ASN A 224 5.15 20.98 31.08
C ASN A 224 6.32 20.11 31.55
N SER A 225 6.59 19.00 30.84
CA SER A 225 7.56 17.99 31.28
C SER A 225 8.30 17.37 30.09
N ARG A 226 9.62 17.56 30.06
CA ARG A 226 10.49 17.02 29.00
C ARG A 226 10.64 15.50 29.07
N ALA A 227 10.48 14.91 30.25
CA ALA A 227 10.39 13.46 30.41
C ALA A 227 9.13 12.88 29.74
N VAL A 228 7.98 13.54 29.88
CA VAL A 228 6.73 13.14 29.21
C VAL A 228 6.84 13.28 27.69
N GLY A 229 7.47 14.36 27.21
CA GLY A 229 7.82 14.52 25.80
C GLY A 229 8.60 13.32 25.25
N ARG A 230 9.78 13.04 25.82
CA ARG A 230 10.66 11.94 25.37
C ARG A 230 10.01 10.57 25.43
N LEU A 231 9.32 10.25 26.53
CA LEU A 231 8.66 8.96 26.68
C LEU A 231 7.46 8.84 25.72
N GLY A 232 6.73 9.93 25.50
CA GLY A 232 5.61 9.97 24.56
C GLY A 232 6.02 9.77 23.11
N SER A 233 7.13 10.38 22.68
CA SER A 233 7.70 10.14 21.35
C SER A 233 8.36 8.76 21.22
N LEU A 234 8.92 8.20 22.30
CA LEU A 234 9.48 6.85 22.30
C LEU A 234 8.39 5.76 22.19
N LEU A 235 7.23 5.98 22.82
CA LEU A 235 6.06 5.08 22.74
C LEU A 235 5.43 5.00 21.33
N PHE A 236 5.87 5.83 20.37
CA PHE A 236 5.57 5.65 18.94
C PHE A 236 5.95 4.24 18.44
N PHE A 237 7.11 3.74 18.86
CA PHE A 237 7.63 2.43 18.46
C PHE A 237 6.93 1.25 19.17
N PHE A 238 5.98 1.52 20.05
CA PHE A 238 5.34 0.55 20.93
C PHE A 238 3.83 0.68 20.88
N PHE A 239 3.18 0.10 19.86
CA PHE A 239 1.74 0.28 19.60
C PHE A 239 0.82 -0.14 20.76
N GLY A 240 1.21 -1.15 21.54
CA GLY A 240 0.46 -1.63 22.71
C GLY A 240 -0.65 -2.65 22.40
N SER A 241 -0.76 -3.11 21.14
CA SER A 241 -1.69 -4.17 20.74
C SER A 241 -1.45 -5.47 21.51
N LEU A 242 -2.54 -6.16 21.86
CA LEU A 242 -2.51 -7.48 22.49
C LEU A 242 -2.28 -8.64 21.50
N SER A 243 -2.01 -8.37 20.21
CA SER A 243 -1.65 -9.39 19.20
C SER A 243 -0.49 -10.31 19.63
N TYR A 244 0.42 -9.83 20.49
CA TYR A 244 1.51 -10.66 21.02
C TYR A 244 1.02 -11.74 22.02
N VAL A 245 -0.12 -11.54 22.69
CA VAL A 245 -0.62 -12.44 23.74
C VAL A 245 -0.96 -13.85 23.22
N PRO A 246 -1.77 -14.04 22.16
CA PRO A 246 -2.01 -15.37 21.61
C PRO A 246 -0.73 -15.99 21.04
N PHE A 247 0.14 -15.20 20.40
CA PHE A 247 1.43 -15.67 19.89
C PHE A 247 2.34 -16.23 21.00
N LEU A 248 2.47 -15.52 22.13
CA LEU A 248 3.26 -15.98 23.29
C LEU A 248 2.61 -17.19 23.98
N ARG A 249 1.28 -17.25 24.07
CA ARG A 249 0.55 -18.41 24.62
C ARG A 249 0.75 -19.70 23.80
N GLY A 250 1.01 -19.57 22.50
CA GLY A 250 1.35 -20.71 21.63
C GLY A 250 2.78 -21.25 21.81
N GLN A 251 3.60 -20.67 22.68
CA GLN A 251 5.01 -21.08 22.86
C GLN A 251 5.16 -22.02 24.06
N GLY A 252 5.72 -23.22 23.84
CA GLY A 252 5.90 -24.23 24.90
C GLY A 252 6.87 -23.84 26.04
N SER A 253 7.61 -22.73 25.91
CA SER A 253 8.41 -22.16 27.00
C SER A 253 8.83 -20.72 26.70
N VAL A 254 9.33 -19.99 27.71
CA VAL A 254 9.94 -18.66 27.53
C VAL A 254 11.15 -18.72 26.60
N ARG A 255 11.96 -19.80 26.65
CA ARG A 255 13.10 -19.99 25.74
C ARG A 255 12.63 -20.16 24.30
N ALA A 256 11.59 -20.96 24.06
CA ALA A 256 10.97 -21.11 22.75
C ALA A 256 10.41 -19.77 22.25
N ALA A 257 9.73 -19.00 23.10
CA ALA A 257 9.22 -17.68 22.75
C ALA A 257 10.32 -16.70 22.31
N ILE A 258 11.43 -16.61 23.05
CA ILE A 258 12.57 -15.76 22.69
C ILE A 258 13.18 -16.18 21.35
N GLN A 259 13.27 -17.48 21.08
CA GLN A 259 13.77 -18.01 19.81
C GLN A 259 12.78 -17.71 18.66
N ALA A 260 11.49 -17.96 18.85
CA ALA A 260 10.44 -17.69 17.87
C ALA A 260 10.32 -16.19 17.53
N ILE A 261 10.59 -15.29 18.48
CA ILE A 261 10.71 -13.85 18.22
C ILE A 261 11.95 -13.55 17.37
N LYS A 262 13.12 -14.07 17.75
CA LYS A 262 14.38 -13.82 17.04
C LYS A 262 14.38 -14.31 15.59
N GLN A 263 13.70 -15.42 15.31
CA GLN A 263 13.62 -16.04 13.98
C GLN A 263 12.40 -15.56 13.15
N ARG A 264 11.65 -14.56 13.64
CA ARG A 264 10.40 -14.12 13.02
C ARG A 264 10.63 -13.28 11.76
N GLY A 265 10.22 -13.79 10.59
CA GLY A 265 10.21 -13.04 9.32
C GLY A 265 8.95 -12.19 9.11
N ASP A 266 7.77 -12.70 9.49
CA ASP A 266 6.48 -12.03 9.24
C ASP A 266 5.93 -11.29 10.47
N PHE A 267 5.18 -10.21 10.28
CA PHE A 267 4.51 -9.45 11.35
C PHE A 267 3.57 -10.30 12.23
N LEU A 268 3.18 -9.76 13.40
CA LEU A 268 2.07 -10.32 14.18
C LEU A 268 0.74 -10.07 13.45
N PRO A 269 -0.09 -11.10 13.19
CA PRO A 269 -1.42 -10.90 12.62
C PRO A 269 -2.27 -9.99 13.50
N SER A 270 -3.04 -9.09 12.88
CA SER A 270 -3.95 -8.17 13.57
C SER A 270 -5.27 -8.84 13.99
N ILE A 271 -5.43 -10.14 13.73
CA ILE A 271 -6.63 -10.97 13.97
C ILE A 271 -7.19 -10.78 15.38
N PHE A 272 -8.13 -9.85 15.49
CA PHE A 272 -9.23 -9.93 16.44
C PHE A 272 -10.27 -10.92 15.88
N PRO A 273 -11.01 -11.69 16.70
CA PRO A 273 -12.04 -12.59 16.19
C PRO A 273 -13.05 -11.82 15.31
N TYR A 274 -13.30 -12.39 14.13
CA TYR A 274 -14.19 -11.85 13.08
C TYR A 274 -13.68 -10.57 12.40
N ARG A 275 -12.49 -10.64 11.78
CA ARG A 275 -12.19 -9.81 10.60
C ARG A 275 -11.29 -10.38 9.50
N GLY A 276 -10.67 -11.55 9.69
CA GLY A 276 -9.83 -12.19 8.67
C GLY A 276 -8.53 -11.47 8.29
N GLU A 277 -8.21 -10.28 8.82
CA GLU A 277 -6.94 -9.57 8.59
C GLU A 277 -5.75 -10.39 9.16
N THR A 278 -5.13 -11.21 8.31
CA THR A 278 -3.97 -12.06 8.65
C THR A 278 -2.65 -11.30 8.84
N TRP A 279 -2.65 -9.98 8.66
CA TRP A 279 -1.44 -9.18 8.46
C TRP A 279 -1.24 -8.07 9.49
N GLY A 280 -0.07 -7.44 9.46
CA GLY A 280 0.46 -6.60 10.54
C GLY A 280 -0.07 -5.17 10.62
N THR A 281 -1.38 -4.94 10.55
CA THR A 281 -2.04 -3.62 10.55
C THR A 281 -1.44 -2.65 11.58
N TRP A 282 -1.24 -3.12 12.82
CA TRP A 282 -0.78 -2.33 13.97
C TRP A 282 0.72 -2.49 14.27
N SER A 283 1.55 -2.74 13.25
CA SER A 283 3.00 -2.95 13.36
C SER A 283 3.84 -1.79 12.81
N GLN A 284 5.15 -1.81 13.06
CA GLN A 284 6.08 -0.79 12.54
C GLN A 284 6.17 -0.77 11.00
N VAL A 285 5.90 -1.89 10.33
CA VAL A 285 5.89 -2.03 8.86
C VAL A 285 4.92 -1.04 8.21
N THR A 286 3.80 -0.70 8.86
CA THR A 286 2.80 0.24 8.32
C THR A 286 3.41 1.63 8.01
N TYR A 287 4.39 2.09 8.78
CA TYR A 287 5.11 3.35 8.51
C TYR A 287 6.22 3.21 7.46
N LEU A 288 6.72 2.00 7.20
CA LEU A 288 7.71 1.71 6.16
C LEU A 288 7.05 1.52 4.79
N ASN A 289 5.82 1.01 4.76
CA ASN A 289 4.99 0.92 3.58
C ASN A 289 4.44 2.32 3.19
N GLN A 290 3.84 3.05 4.14
CA GLN A 290 3.22 4.36 3.91
C GLN A 290 4.09 5.54 4.32
N ARG A 291 5.35 5.60 3.84
CA ARG A 291 6.37 6.56 4.31
C ARG A 291 5.96 8.04 4.24
N HIS A 292 5.11 8.40 3.28
CA HIS A 292 4.54 9.75 3.14
C HIS A 292 3.69 10.18 4.36
N PHE A 293 3.06 9.24 5.07
CA PHE A 293 2.09 9.48 6.15
C PHE A 293 2.70 10.20 7.36
N ALA A 294 3.89 9.78 7.81
CA ALA A 294 4.56 10.37 8.98
C ALA A 294 4.84 11.88 8.82
N SER A 295 5.25 12.30 7.63
CA SER A 295 5.52 13.70 7.31
C SER A 295 4.28 14.59 7.45
N ALA A 296 3.10 14.10 7.04
CA ALA A 296 1.83 14.80 7.19
C ALA A 296 1.37 14.86 8.65
N ILE A 297 1.52 13.77 9.42
CA ILE A 297 1.30 13.79 10.88
C ILE A 297 2.19 14.86 11.53
N GLY A 298 3.44 15.01 11.08
CA GLY A 298 4.33 16.05 11.56
C GLY A 298 3.79 17.47 11.36
N ILE A 299 3.20 17.79 10.21
CA ILE A 299 2.54 19.08 9.97
C ILE A 299 1.34 19.28 10.93
N LEU A 300 0.53 18.24 11.17
CA LEU A 300 -0.55 18.30 12.16
C LEU A 300 -0.01 18.55 13.59
N LEU A 301 1.05 17.85 14.00
CA LEU A 301 1.67 18.05 15.31
C LEU A 301 2.30 19.45 15.46
N LEU A 302 2.84 20.04 14.40
CA LEU A 302 3.33 21.42 14.38
C LEU A 302 2.19 22.42 14.63
N VAL A 303 1.06 22.26 13.94
CA VAL A 303 -0.12 23.13 14.14
C VAL A 303 -0.74 22.93 15.53
N LEU A 304 -0.86 21.69 16.02
CA LEU A 304 -1.32 21.43 17.39
C LEU A 304 -0.37 22.05 18.43
N THR A 305 0.94 21.96 18.23
CA THR A 305 1.95 22.61 19.10
C THR A 305 1.78 24.13 19.11
N PHE A 306 1.61 24.75 17.94
CA PHE A 306 1.30 26.19 17.83
C PHE A 306 0.01 26.57 18.56
N LEU A 307 -1.07 25.78 18.42
CA LEU A 307 -2.35 26.05 19.07
C LEU A 307 -2.27 25.91 20.60
N VAL A 308 -1.54 24.93 21.13
CA VAL A 308 -1.31 24.81 22.59
C VAL A 308 -0.49 25.99 23.11
N ILE A 309 0.56 26.40 22.39
CA ILE A 309 1.38 27.59 22.73
C ILE A 309 0.51 28.84 22.77
N ARG A 310 -0.26 29.11 21.70
CA ARG A 310 -1.16 30.28 21.61
C ARG A 310 -2.28 30.26 22.65
N TYR A 311 -2.80 29.09 23.03
CA TYR A 311 -3.76 28.97 24.13
C TYR A 311 -3.13 29.28 25.49
N ARG A 312 -1.93 28.76 25.77
CA ARG A 312 -1.22 28.98 27.04
C ARG A 312 -0.82 30.44 27.28
N MET A 313 -0.43 31.18 26.24
CA MET A 313 -0.02 32.59 26.36
C MET A 313 -1.20 33.59 26.40
N ARG A 314 -2.45 33.10 26.38
CA ARG A 314 -3.62 34.00 26.43
C ARG A 314 -3.76 34.59 27.85
N PRO A 315 -3.89 35.92 28.00
CA PRO A 315 -4.17 36.52 29.31
C PRO A 315 -5.50 35.98 29.86
N LYS A 316 -5.46 35.53 31.12
CA LYS A 316 -6.66 35.13 31.85
C LYS A 316 -7.54 36.35 32.07
N LYS A 317 -8.87 36.18 32.06
CA LYS A 317 -9.75 37.22 32.63
C LYS A 317 -9.38 37.37 34.11
N ARG A 318 -9.14 38.61 34.56
CA ARG A 318 -9.12 38.94 36.00
C ARG A 318 -10.38 38.35 36.65
N ALA A 319 -10.22 37.73 37.81
CA ALA A 319 -11.38 37.44 38.66
C ALA A 319 -12.06 38.77 39.02
N LYS A 320 -13.38 38.74 39.28
CA LYS A 320 -14.04 39.90 39.89
C LYS A 320 -13.42 40.10 41.28
N THR A 321 -12.81 41.26 41.51
CA THR A 321 -12.56 41.75 42.87
C THR A 321 -13.91 41.82 43.60
N PRO A 322 -13.99 41.46 44.89
CA PRO A 322 -15.12 41.85 45.72
C PRO A 322 -15.32 43.38 45.68
N PRO A 323 -16.53 43.90 45.88
CA PRO A 323 -16.72 45.34 46.04
C PRO A 323 -15.90 45.82 47.25
N SER A 324 -15.04 46.82 47.02
CA SER A 324 -14.37 47.55 48.10
C SER A 324 -15.39 48.38 48.88
N ALA A 325 -15.21 48.49 50.19
CA ALA A 325 -16.04 49.32 51.06
C ALA A 325 -15.98 50.82 50.66
N GLU A 326 -16.95 51.58 51.19
CA GLU A 326 -17.15 52.99 50.87
C GLU A 326 -15.97 53.89 51.27
N PRO A 327 -15.70 54.97 50.53
CA PRO A 327 -14.63 55.92 50.87
C PRO A 327 -15.08 56.87 51.99
N VAL A 328 -14.44 56.76 53.16
CA VAL A 328 -14.52 57.79 54.21
C VAL A 328 -13.75 59.04 53.75
N ALA A 329 -14.35 60.22 53.93
CA ALA A 329 -13.78 61.49 53.48
C ALA A 329 -12.74 62.08 54.47
N ALA A 330 -11.72 62.73 53.93
CA ALA A 330 -10.77 63.58 54.65
C ALA A 330 -10.29 64.76 53.76
N GLN A 331 -9.74 65.82 54.38
CA GLN A 331 -9.57 67.15 53.78
C GLN A 331 -8.20 67.40 53.07
N PRO A 332 -8.07 68.45 52.23
CA PRO A 332 -6.90 68.70 51.40
C PRO A 332 -5.88 69.72 51.96
N GLY A 333 -4.65 69.66 51.44
CA GLY A 333 -3.63 70.72 51.47
C GLY A 333 -2.25 70.26 51.96
N PRO A 334 -1.18 71.08 51.81
CA PRO A 334 -1.02 72.26 50.94
C PRO A 334 0.10 72.08 49.89
N SER A 335 0.24 73.04 48.98
CA SER A 335 1.37 73.14 48.03
C SER A 335 2.44 74.14 48.51
N PRO A 336 3.72 73.92 48.16
CA PRO A 336 4.73 74.99 48.14
C PRO A 336 5.41 75.15 46.77
N GLU A 337 5.66 76.40 46.38
CA GLU A 337 6.56 76.82 45.30
C GLU A 337 7.98 77.05 45.85
N PHE A 338 9.04 76.97 45.02
CA PHE A 338 9.79 78.17 44.54
C PHE A 338 11.10 77.84 43.76
N ALA A 339 11.49 78.80 42.91
CA ALA A 339 12.85 79.08 42.36
C ALA A 339 13.52 78.03 41.44
N ALA A 340 14.34 78.39 40.43
CA ALA A 340 14.58 79.63 39.66
C ALA A 340 15.36 79.21 38.38
N ASP A 341 14.94 79.54 37.15
CA ASP A 341 15.14 80.78 36.37
C ASP A 341 16.55 80.96 35.73
N ILE A 342 16.61 81.78 34.65
CA ILE A 342 17.75 82.28 33.82
C ILE A 342 17.81 81.71 32.38
N GLY A 343 17.85 82.62 31.39
CA GLY A 343 18.32 82.38 30.00
C GLY A 343 17.22 82.24 28.93
N SER A 344 16.51 83.29 28.50
CA SER A 344 16.91 84.35 27.54
C SER A 344 17.30 83.87 26.12
N GLU A 345 16.39 84.01 25.14
CA GLU A 345 16.54 84.82 23.91
C GLU A 345 15.44 84.55 22.86
N ASN A 346 14.91 85.63 22.31
CA ASN A 346 14.14 85.73 21.05
C ASN A 346 14.97 86.70 20.17
N PRO A 347 15.02 86.58 18.83
CA PRO A 347 13.82 86.71 17.97
C PRO A 347 13.87 85.70 16.77
N THR A 348 13.11 85.75 15.65
CA THR A 348 12.57 86.90 14.89
C THR A 348 11.45 86.49 13.90
N GLN A 349 10.51 87.42 13.64
CA GLN A 349 9.77 87.70 12.38
C GLN A 349 9.31 86.53 11.48
N SER A 350 8.00 86.35 11.21
CA SER A 350 7.13 87.09 10.25
C SER A 350 7.45 86.81 8.76
N LYS A 351 6.52 86.85 7.78
CA LYS A 351 5.17 87.47 7.69
C LYS A 351 4.43 86.93 6.44
N ILE A 352 3.16 87.35 6.23
CA ILE A 352 2.38 87.33 4.96
C ILE A 352 1.94 85.92 4.49
N VAL A 353 0.65 85.52 4.32
CA VAL A 353 -0.62 86.13 3.84
C VAL A 353 -0.87 85.95 2.33
N SER A 354 -1.84 85.08 1.97
CA SER A 354 -2.79 85.29 0.86
C SER A 354 -3.98 84.29 0.83
N GLN A 355 -5.18 84.85 0.96
CA GLN A 355 -6.48 84.42 0.39
C GLN A 355 -7.00 85.63 -0.43
N PRO A 356 -8.17 85.62 -1.14
CA PRO A 356 -9.10 84.54 -1.51
C PRO A 356 -8.81 84.13 -3.00
N THR A 357 -9.70 83.76 -3.96
CA THR A 357 -11.17 83.69 -4.23
C THR A 357 -11.45 82.41 -5.07
N GLY A 358 -12.68 82.01 -5.43
CA GLY A 358 -14.05 82.46 -5.10
C GLY A 358 -15.01 82.35 -6.31
N ASP A 359 -16.31 82.11 -6.05
CA ASP A 359 -17.47 82.34 -6.94
C ASP A 359 -17.65 81.51 -8.24
N VAL A 360 -18.87 81.26 -8.78
CA VAL A 360 -20.22 81.07 -8.20
C VAL A 360 -21.15 80.37 -9.24
N ALA A 361 -22.45 80.23 -8.93
CA ALA A 361 -23.58 79.81 -9.79
C ALA A 361 -23.79 78.28 -9.97
N SER A 362 -24.95 77.63 -9.73
CA SER A 362 -26.39 77.94 -9.56
C SER A 362 -27.28 77.56 -10.75
N ALA A 363 -28.08 76.50 -10.59
CA ALA A 363 -29.35 76.28 -11.29
C ALA A 363 -30.22 75.29 -10.48
N SER A 364 -31.54 75.40 -10.61
CA SER A 364 -32.55 74.55 -9.97
C SER A 364 -33.08 73.46 -10.93
N VAL A 365 -33.86 72.49 -10.42
CA VAL A 365 -35.20 72.10 -10.94
C VAL A 365 -35.78 70.87 -10.21
N ALA A 366 -37.13 70.82 -10.14
CA ALA A 366 -38.02 69.67 -9.86
C ALA A 366 -37.92 68.90 -8.52
N THR A 367 -38.82 69.29 -7.62
CA THR A 367 -39.48 68.45 -6.60
C THR A 367 -40.51 67.48 -7.22
N GLU A 368 -41.33 66.83 -6.36
CA GLU A 368 -42.54 66.02 -6.65
C GLU A 368 -42.29 64.51 -6.91
N ARG A 369 -43.11 63.53 -6.46
CA ARG A 369 -44.38 63.42 -5.68
C ARG A 369 -44.44 61.96 -5.14
N LYS A 370 -45.19 61.52 -4.11
CA LYS A 370 -46.17 62.08 -3.14
C LYS A 370 -46.25 61.14 -1.89
N ALA A 371 -47.14 61.41 -0.93
CA ALA A 371 -47.61 60.51 0.16
C ALA A 371 -49.16 60.53 0.18
N PRO A 372 -49.92 59.94 1.16
CA PRO A 372 -49.66 58.93 2.21
C PRO A 372 -50.51 57.65 1.87
N PRO A 373 -51.44 57.01 2.65
CA PRO A 373 -51.75 56.95 4.10
C PRO A 373 -51.75 55.53 4.79
N PRO A 374 -52.84 54.85 5.27
CA PRO A 374 -52.90 54.55 6.72
C PRO A 374 -53.43 53.17 7.22
N ILE A 375 -53.15 52.90 8.52
CA ILE A 375 -54.04 52.40 9.61
C ILE A 375 -54.91 51.13 9.43
N ASP A 376 -54.68 50.10 10.27
CA ASP A 376 -55.57 49.58 11.35
C ASP A 376 -54.76 48.53 12.16
N VAL A 377 -54.75 48.33 13.50
CA VAL A 377 -55.58 48.66 14.69
C VAL A 377 -56.34 47.44 15.28
N VAL A 378 -55.83 46.96 16.43
CA VAL A 378 -56.50 46.21 17.52
C VAL A 378 -57.18 44.85 17.24
N ALA A 379 -56.71 43.80 17.95
CA ALA A 379 -57.49 42.80 18.73
C ALA A 379 -56.59 41.60 19.12
N VAL A 380 -56.80 40.81 20.20
CA VAL A 380 -57.26 41.02 21.60
C VAL A 380 -56.96 39.70 22.37
N GLN A 381 -56.78 39.72 23.70
CA GLN A 381 -56.62 38.53 24.58
C GLN A 381 -58.00 37.98 25.05
N PRO A 382 -58.17 36.85 25.80
CA PRO A 382 -57.22 36.10 26.66
C PRO A 382 -57.33 34.53 26.57
N GLY A 383 -56.88 33.81 27.60
CA GLY A 383 -57.14 32.37 27.87
C GLY A 383 -58.52 32.13 28.53
N PRO A 384 -58.74 31.09 29.39
CA PRO A 384 -57.80 30.39 30.31
C PRO A 384 -57.53 28.91 29.85
N SER A 385 -57.41 27.78 30.60
CA SER A 385 -57.65 27.36 32.01
C SER A 385 -56.89 26.07 32.41
N ALA A 386 -56.75 25.84 33.74
CA ALA A 386 -56.92 24.57 34.52
C ALA A 386 -56.30 23.20 34.06
N GLU A 387 -55.94 22.23 34.92
CA GLU A 387 -55.92 22.09 36.40
C GLU A 387 -55.02 20.90 36.86
N PHE A 388 -54.44 20.99 38.08
CA PHE A 388 -54.33 19.99 39.20
C PHE A 388 -54.16 18.45 38.96
N ALA A 389 -53.62 17.60 39.87
CA ALA A 389 -53.25 17.74 41.30
C ALA A 389 -52.15 16.74 41.79
N ALA A 390 -51.68 16.98 43.03
CA ALA A 390 -51.37 16.00 44.10
C ALA A 390 -50.05 15.19 44.14
N ASP A 391 -49.53 14.80 45.32
CA ASP A 391 -49.51 15.46 46.67
C ASP A 391 -48.47 14.78 47.61
N THR A 392 -48.21 15.39 48.78
CA THR A 392 -47.51 14.89 49.98
C THR A 392 -45.98 14.71 49.91
N GLY A 393 -45.21 15.04 50.96
CA GLY A 393 -45.58 15.78 52.19
C GLY A 393 -44.47 15.81 53.25
N SER A 394 -44.09 17.02 53.69
CA SER A 394 -43.27 17.39 54.87
C SER A 394 -41.91 16.64 55.08
N GLU A 395 -41.02 16.95 56.04
CA GLU A 395 -41.05 17.90 57.17
C GLU A 395 -39.64 18.46 57.50
N ASN A 396 -39.58 19.47 58.38
CA ASN A 396 -38.41 20.20 58.88
C ASN A 396 -38.86 20.83 60.25
N PRO A 397 -38.01 21.28 61.21
CA PRO A 397 -36.55 21.45 61.21
C PRO A 397 -35.87 21.05 62.58
N THR A 398 -35.26 22.02 63.29
CA THR A 398 -34.54 22.03 64.60
C THR A 398 -33.18 21.29 64.66
N GLN A 399 -32.05 21.93 65.03
CA GLN A 399 -31.64 22.64 66.27
C GLN A 399 -31.36 21.67 67.45
N SER A 400 -30.34 21.84 68.30
CA SER A 400 -29.24 22.84 68.40
C SER A 400 -28.13 22.36 69.35
N GLU A 401 -26.90 22.92 69.22
CA GLU A 401 -25.86 23.21 70.26
C GLU A 401 -25.55 22.17 71.39
N ILE A 402 -24.28 21.94 71.79
CA ILE A 402 -23.50 22.84 72.66
C ILE A 402 -21.98 22.55 72.60
N VAL A 403 -21.20 23.59 72.96
CA VAL A 403 -19.73 23.76 72.96
C VAL A 403 -18.93 22.84 73.91
N SER A 404 -17.75 22.38 73.48
CA SER A 404 -16.49 22.44 74.27
C SER A 404 -15.22 22.07 73.48
N GLN A 405 -14.10 22.70 73.86
CA GLN A 405 -12.69 22.38 73.51
C GLN A 405 -11.99 21.80 74.78
N PRO A 406 -10.69 21.37 74.82
CA PRO A 406 -9.60 21.55 73.86
C PRO A 406 -8.61 20.36 73.65
N THR A 407 -7.53 20.63 72.90
CA THR A 407 -6.25 19.87 72.77
C THR A 407 -6.21 18.57 71.96
N GLY A 408 -5.07 18.33 71.28
CA GLY A 408 -4.75 17.08 70.59
C GLY A 408 -4.23 17.24 69.15
N ASP A 409 -2.95 17.55 68.97
CA ASP A 409 -2.28 17.42 67.67
C ASP A 409 -2.13 15.94 67.27
N ILE A 410 -2.21 15.65 65.96
CA ILE A 410 -1.22 14.84 65.24
C ILE A 410 -1.42 14.98 63.72
N THR A 411 -0.31 15.33 63.06
CA THR A 411 -0.09 15.59 61.63
C THR A 411 -0.95 14.83 60.62
N SER A 412 -1.59 15.56 59.70
CA SER A 412 -1.98 15.02 58.37
C SER A 412 -0.85 15.25 57.34
N ALA A 413 -0.67 14.31 56.41
CA ALA A 413 0.45 14.34 55.46
C ALA A 413 0.26 15.43 54.38
N SER A 414 1.19 16.39 54.32
CA SER A 414 1.13 17.50 53.37
C SER A 414 1.45 17.05 51.94
N VAL A 415 0.48 17.22 51.02
CA VAL A 415 0.73 17.09 49.58
C VAL A 415 1.48 18.34 49.12
N ALA A 416 2.80 18.22 48.95
CA ALA A 416 3.65 19.32 48.49
C ALA A 416 3.24 19.81 47.09
N THR A 417 2.51 20.93 47.03
CA THR A 417 2.19 21.63 45.78
C THR A 417 3.37 22.51 45.36
N GLU A 418 4.04 22.13 44.27
CA GLU A 418 5.02 23.00 43.58
C GLU A 418 4.38 24.38 43.27
N PRO A 419 5.09 25.51 43.46
CA PRO A 419 4.50 26.85 43.36
C PRO A 419 4.05 27.20 41.94
N LYS A 420 2.93 27.91 41.83
CA LYS A 420 2.43 28.46 40.55
C LYS A 420 3.06 29.83 40.28
N GLU A 421 4.25 29.85 39.69
CA GLU A 421 4.72 31.05 39.00
C GLU A 421 3.86 31.29 37.75
N GLU A 422 2.94 32.26 37.83
CA GLU A 422 2.13 32.66 36.68
C GLU A 422 2.87 33.73 35.87
N VAL A 423 3.28 33.38 34.65
CA VAL A 423 3.92 34.33 33.73
C VAL A 423 2.92 35.45 33.38
N VAL A 424 3.19 36.67 33.87
CA VAL A 424 2.40 37.86 33.57
C VAL A 424 2.78 38.37 32.18
N VAL A 425 1.87 38.21 31.21
CA VAL A 425 2.08 38.64 29.82
C VAL A 425 1.12 39.79 29.47
N PRO A 426 1.61 40.92 28.93
CA PRO A 426 0.76 41.97 28.35
C PRO A 426 -0.14 41.44 27.21
N ALA A 427 -1.29 42.08 26.99
CA ALA A 427 -2.23 41.63 25.98
C ALA A 427 -1.78 41.99 24.55
N GLU A 428 -1.34 40.99 23.76
CA GLU A 428 -1.21 41.12 22.30
C GLU A 428 -2.51 41.65 21.68
N ARG A 429 -2.42 42.58 20.73
CA ARG A 429 -3.60 43.04 20.00
C ARG A 429 -4.08 41.91 19.09
N PHE A 430 -5.40 41.77 18.95
CA PHE A 430 -6.02 40.67 18.18
C PHE A 430 -5.42 40.48 16.78
N ARG A 431 -5.16 41.58 16.05
CA ARG A 431 -4.60 41.57 14.69
C ARG A 431 -3.22 40.90 14.62
N ASP A 432 -2.39 41.05 15.65
CA ASP A 432 -1.00 40.56 15.68
C ASP A 432 -0.95 39.03 15.84
N THR A 433 -2.01 38.44 16.42
CA THR A 433 -2.15 36.98 16.57
C THR A 433 -2.46 36.27 15.24
N LEU A 434 -3.14 36.96 14.31
CA LEU A 434 -3.80 36.36 13.14
C LEU A 434 -2.85 35.70 12.11
N PRO A 435 -1.68 36.26 11.76
CA PRO A 435 -0.85 35.72 10.67
C PRO A 435 -0.36 34.29 10.91
N GLY A 436 -0.11 33.90 12.15
CA GLY A 436 0.32 32.53 12.49
C GLY A 436 -0.79 31.49 12.34
N PHE A 437 -2.05 31.89 12.52
CA PHE A 437 -3.21 31.03 12.24
C PHE A 437 -3.41 30.87 10.73
N ILE A 438 -3.31 31.96 9.96
CA ILE A 438 -3.36 31.93 8.49
C ILE A 438 -2.27 31.02 7.93
N PHE A 439 -1.01 31.16 8.38
CA PHE A 439 0.10 30.30 7.96
C PHE A 439 -0.12 28.82 8.31
N SER A 440 -0.64 28.53 9.51
CA SER A 440 -1.03 27.18 9.90
C SER A 440 -2.15 26.60 9.02
N GLY A 441 -3.08 27.47 8.59
CA GLY A 441 -4.12 27.14 7.62
C GLY A 441 -3.55 26.78 6.26
N VAL A 442 -2.58 27.57 5.75
CA VAL A 442 -1.87 27.27 4.50
C VAL A 442 -1.15 25.92 4.57
N LEU A 443 -0.41 25.64 5.66
CA LEU A 443 0.29 24.35 5.83
C LEU A 443 -0.66 23.15 5.78
N LEU A 444 -1.82 23.23 6.43
CA LEU A 444 -2.82 22.15 6.36
C LEU A 444 -3.53 22.10 5.01
N GLY A 445 -3.85 23.25 4.42
CA GLY A 445 -4.49 23.34 3.10
C GLY A 445 -3.65 22.71 1.99
N LEU A 446 -2.32 22.69 2.12
CA LEU A 446 -1.39 22.05 1.19
C LEU A 446 -1.26 20.51 1.36
N LEU A 447 -1.95 19.89 2.33
CA LEU A 447 -1.84 18.45 2.58
C LEU A 447 -2.62 17.49 1.67
N PRO A 448 -3.79 17.79 1.05
CA PRO A 448 -4.57 16.76 0.35
C PRO A 448 -3.85 15.94 -0.72
N MET A 449 -3.05 16.55 -1.60
CA MET A 449 -2.21 15.83 -2.59
C MET A 449 -0.95 15.16 -2.00
N TRP A 450 -0.71 15.34 -0.70
CA TRP A 450 0.43 14.76 0.04
C TRP A 450 -0.02 13.60 0.94
N ASN A 451 -1.09 13.79 1.70
CA ASN A 451 -1.89 12.76 2.36
C ASN A 451 -3.27 13.34 2.73
N SER A 452 -4.32 12.92 2.03
CA SER A 452 -5.70 13.40 2.24
C SER A 452 -6.32 12.96 3.57
N ALA A 453 -5.97 11.76 4.07
CA ALA A 453 -6.48 11.26 5.35
C ALA A 453 -6.04 12.12 6.54
N VAL A 454 -4.79 12.58 6.58
CA VAL A 454 -4.32 13.49 7.64
C VAL A 454 -4.96 14.88 7.53
N TYR A 455 -5.24 15.38 6.32
CA TYR A 455 -6.02 16.62 6.15
C TYR A 455 -7.44 16.49 6.74
N ILE A 456 -8.15 15.40 6.42
CA ILE A 456 -9.49 15.10 6.95
C ILE A 456 -9.45 14.94 8.48
N GLY A 457 -8.43 14.23 8.99
CA GLY A 457 -8.21 14.08 10.43
C GLY A 457 -7.93 15.41 11.14
N ALA A 458 -7.10 16.27 10.54
CA ALA A 458 -6.85 17.62 11.03
C ALA A 458 -8.15 18.44 11.10
N ALA A 459 -8.98 18.40 10.06
CA ALA A 459 -10.27 19.10 10.03
C ALA A 459 -11.21 18.63 11.17
N ALA A 460 -11.28 17.33 11.45
CA ALA A 460 -12.07 16.78 12.55
C ALA A 460 -11.57 17.25 13.93
N VAL A 461 -10.26 17.15 14.17
CA VAL A 461 -9.62 17.60 15.43
C VAL A 461 -9.82 19.10 15.63
N LEU A 462 -9.66 19.90 14.58
CA LEU A 462 -9.81 21.36 14.64
C LEU A 462 -11.27 21.81 14.76
N GLY A 463 -12.23 21.05 14.22
CA GLY A 463 -13.66 21.27 14.43
C GLY A 463 -14.05 21.11 15.90
N VAL A 464 -13.59 20.03 16.55
CA VAL A 464 -13.80 19.86 18.00
C VAL A 464 -12.98 20.89 18.80
N TRP A 465 -11.79 21.26 18.34
CA TRP A 465 -10.99 22.34 18.96
C TRP A 465 -11.74 23.69 18.98
N PHE A 466 -12.39 24.07 17.88
CA PHE A 466 -13.19 25.30 17.77
C PHE A 466 -14.35 25.36 18.77
N ILE A 467 -14.91 24.21 19.14
CA ILE A 467 -15.96 24.08 20.15
C ILE A 467 -15.36 24.18 21.56
N LEU A 468 -14.29 23.43 21.84
CA LEU A 468 -13.74 23.26 23.18
C LEU A 468 -12.83 24.41 23.65
N PHE A 469 -12.23 25.17 22.74
CA PHE A 469 -11.25 26.22 23.05
C PHE A 469 -11.73 27.63 22.64
N PRO A 470 -11.32 28.68 23.37
CA PRO A 470 -11.43 30.05 22.90
C PRO A 470 -10.52 30.30 21.68
N LEU A 471 -10.55 31.52 21.14
CA LEU A 471 -9.88 31.95 19.90
C LEU A 471 -10.64 31.55 18.60
N ARG A 472 -11.98 31.50 18.65
CA ARG A 472 -12.86 31.16 17.51
C ARG A 472 -12.53 31.93 16.22
N VAL A 473 -12.32 33.24 16.29
CA VAL A 473 -12.05 34.06 15.07
C VAL A 473 -10.66 33.75 14.49
N GLN A 474 -9.65 33.50 15.33
CA GLN A 474 -8.35 33.02 14.86
C GLN A 474 -8.44 31.61 14.27
N MET A 475 -9.27 30.72 14.85
CA MET A 475 -9.53 29.39 14.29
C MET A 475 -10.23 29.45 12.93
N LEU A 476 -11.15 30.41 12.70
CA LEU A 476 -11.71 30.68 11.36
C LEU A 476 -10.62 31.16 10.39
N ALA A 477 -9.71 32.03 10.83
CA ALA A 477 -8.56 32.48 10.03
C ALA A 477 -7.51 31.38 9.74
N LEU A 478 -7.60 30.23 10.42
CA LEU A 478 -6.86 29.00 10.09
C LEU A 478 -7.69 28.12 9.14
N ALA A 479 -8.96 27.89 9.44
CA ALA A 479 -9.84 27.01 8.69
C ALA A 479 -10.15 27.51 7.27
N ILE A 480 -10.32 28.82 7.07
CA ILE A 480 -10.67 29.40 5.76
C ILE A 480 -9.51 29.22 4.75
N PRO A 481 -8.24 29.60 5.04
CA PRO A 481 -7.12 29.29 4.15
C PRO A 481 -6.93 27.80 3.91
N ALA A 482 -7.11 26.96 4.94
CA ALA A 482 -6.99 25.52 4.80
C ALA A 482 -8.01 24.97 3.78
N ALA A 483 -9.29 25.31 3.93
CA ALA A 483 -10.35 24.87 3.04
C ALA A 483 -10.18 25.41 1.60
N LEU A 484 -9.85 26.69 1.43
CA LEU A 484 -9.68 27.31 0.12
C LEU A 484 -8.52 26.70 -0.68
N ILE A 485 -7.41 26.33 -0.03
CA ILE A 485 -6.25 25.73 -0.69
C ILE A 485 -6.44 24.21 -0.89
N ALA A 486 -7.17 23.54 0.01
CA ALA A 486 -7.47 22.11 -0.09
C ALA A 486 -8.54 21.78 -1.14
N LEU A 487 -9.54 22.64 -1.34
CA LEU A 487 -10.68 22.34 -2.22
C LEU A 487 -10.28 22.03 -3.68
N PRO A 488 -9.42 22.81 -4.37
CA PRO A 488 -8.95 22.48 -5.72
C PRO A 488 -8.23 21.14 -5.81
N GLN A 489 -7.50 20.75 -4.76
CA GLN A 489 -6.78 19.47 -4.69
C GLN A 489 -7.75 18.29 -4.55
N MET A 490 -8.73 18.40 -3.63
CA MET A 490 -9.75 17.37 -3.46
C MET A 490 -10.59 17.20 -4.73
N LEU A 491 -10.93 18.28 -5.42
CA LEU A 491 -11.63 18.25 -6.71
C LEU A 491 -10.78 17.63 -7.84
N TYR A 492 -9.46 17.83 -7.83
CA TYR A 492 -8.56 17.16 -8.77
C TYR A 492 -8.51 15.64 -8.51
N LEU A 493 -8.28 15.22 -7.27
CA LEU A 493 -8.15 13.80 -6.89
C LEU A 493 -9.46 13.01 -7.06
N THR A 494 -10.62 13.68 -7.00
CA THR A 494 -11.96 13.08 -7.21
C THR A 494 -12.55 13.34 -8.61
N GLY A 495 -11.73 13.86 -9.53
CA GLY A 495 -12.06 14.07 -10.94
C GLY A 495 -11.43 13.03 -11.86
N GLY A 496 -12.03 12.82 -13.04
CA GLY A 496 -11.53 11.88 -14.05
C GLY A 496 -12.65 11.18 -14.83
N SER A 497 -12.27 10.24 -15.68
CA SER A 497 -13.18 9.43 -16.50
C SER A 497 -13.70 8.19 -15.75
N GLY A 498 -15.02 7.99 -15.74
CA GLY A 498 -15.63 6.92 -14.95
C GLY A 498 -15.58 7.21 -13.44
N ARG A 499 -16.76 7.16 -12.79
CA ARG A 499 -16.90 7.31 -11.34
C ARG A 499 -17.58 6.08 -10.78
N THR A 500 -16.82 5.28 -10.03
CA THR A 500 -17.41 4.43 -8.99
C THR A 500 -18.21 5.35 -8.05
N PRO A 501 -19.47 5.05 -7.71
CA PRO A 501 -20.22 5.88 -6.78
C PRO A 501 -19.47 5.97 -5.44
N MET A 502 -19.26 7.18 -4.92
CA MET A 502 -18.67 7.29 -3.58
C MET A 502 -19.63 6.66 -2.56
N PRO A 503 -19.11 5.88 -1.60
CA PRO A 503 -19.93 5.30 -0.55
C PRO A 503 -20.60 6.38 0.31
N ARG A 504 -21.63 5.98 1.08
CA ARG A 504 -22.29 6.89 2.03
C ARG A 504 -21.27 7.39 3.04
N LEU A 505 -21.01 8.71 3.06
CA LEU A 505 -20.01 9.32 3.93
C LEU A 505 -20.18 8.95 5.41
N PHE A 506 -21.42 8.78 5.87
CA PHE A 506 -21.72 8.20 7.17
C PHE A 506 -22.01 6.70 7.03
N HIS A 507 -21.16 5.88 7.65
CA HIS A 507 -21.29 4.43 7.72
C HIS A 507 -20.79 3.95 9.08
N TRP A 508 -21.72 3.54 9.95
CA TRP A 508 -21.36 3.08 11.29
C TRP A 508 -20.52 1.78 11.24
N GLY A 509 -19.47 1.79 12.06
CA GLY A 509 -18.45 0.79 12.28
C GLY A 509 -17.76 0.16 11.06
N TYR A 510 -17.67 0.87 9.93
CA TYR A 510 -17.01 0.42 8.69
C TYR A 510 -15.57 -0.15 8.88
N THR A 511 -14.89 0.23 9.96
CA THR A 511 -13.54 -0.24 10.33
C THR A 511 -13.50 -1.65 10.94
N ILE A 512 -14.64 -2.27 11.25
CA ILE A 512 -14.73 -3.69 11.70
C ILE A 512 -15.94 -4.39 11.09
N ASP A 513 -15.94 -5.72 11.16
CA ASP A 513 -17.08 -6.52 10.74
C ASP A 513 -18.06 -6.65 11.92
N GLN A 514 -19.37 -6.79 11.63
CA GLN A 514 -20.45 -6.82 12.63
C GLN A 514 -20.35 -5.70 13.70
N PRO A 515 -20.56 -4.43 13.31
CA PRO A 515 -20.26 -3.27 14.14
C PRO A 515 -21.25 -3.01 15.29
N THR A 516 -21.25 -3.88 16.30
CA THR A 516 -21.88 -3.56 17.59
C THR A 516 -20.96 -2.64 18.42
N ALA A 517 -21.53 -1.81 19.30
CA ALA A 517 -20.73 -0.98 20.21
C ALA A 517 -19.78 -1.84 21.10
N ALA A 518 -20.23 -3.05 21.48
CA ALA A 518 -19.40 -4.03 22.18
C ALA A 518 -18.21 -4.52 21.33
N ASN A 519 -18.40 -4.78 20.03
CA ASN A 519 -17.32 -5.20 19.13
C ASN A 519 -16.33 -4.05 18.86
N VAL A 520 -16.80 -2.80 18.72
CA VAL A 520 -15.94 -1.61 18.63
C VAL A 520 -15.09 -1.45 19.90
N ALA A 521 -15.71 -1.55 21.09
CA ALA A 521 -15.00 -1.47 22.36
C ALA A 521 -13.97 -2.60 22.55
N LYS A 522 -14.33 -3.84 22.18
CA LYS A 522 -13.44 -5.00 22.18
C LYS A 522 -12.25 -4.82 21.23
N TYR A 523 -12.49 -4.38 19.99
CA TYR A 523 -11.43 -4.09 19.01
C TYR A 523 -10.46 -3.04 19.54
N LEU A 524 -10.97 -1.89 20.00
CA LEU A 524 -10.15 -0.82 20.57
C LEU A 524 -9.36 -1.30 21.80
N GLY A 525 -9.98 -2.13 22.65
CA GLY A 525 -9.35 -2.76 23.81
C GLY A 525 -8.21 -3.72 23.45
N PHE A 526 -8.34 -4.46 22.35
CA PHE A 526 -7.27 -5.33 21.83
C PHE A 526 -6.16 -4.54 21.13
N THR A 527 -6.52 -3.61 20.24
CA THR A 527 -5.59 -2.81 19.42
C THR A 527 -4.65 -1.92 20.25
N PHE A 528 -5.12 -1.40 21.39
CA PHE A 528 -4.31 -0.52 22.25
C PHE A 528 -4.01 -1.10 23.65
N GLY A 529 -4.64 -2.22 24.02
CA GLY A 529 -4.33 -2.98 25.23
C GLY A 529 -4.31 -2.13 26.50
N PHE A 530 -3.26 -2.32 27.31
CA PHE A 530 -3.05 -1.63 28.58
C PHE A 530 -2.90 -0.10 28.46
N LYS A 531 -2.78 0.47 27.25
CA LYS A 531 -2.79 1.93 27.07
C LYS A 531 -4.09 2.57 27.52
N TRP A 532 -5.24 1.89 27.39
CA TRP A 532 -6.52 2.45 27.86
C TRP A 532 -6.55 2.69 29.38
N LEU A 533 -6.00 1.76 30.16
CA LEU A 533 -5.83 1.93 31.61
C LEU A 533 -4.92 3.12 31.94
N LEU A 534 -3.81 3.26 31.23
CA LEU A 534 -2.87 4.37 31.40
C LEU A 534 -3.45 5.72 30.94
N ILE A 535 -4.28 5.74 29.90
CA ILE A 535 -5.01 6.92 29.43
C ILE A 535 -6.10 7.33 30.44
N ALA A 536 -6.86 6.39 30.99
CA ALA A 536 -7.84 6.67 32.03
C ALA A 536 -7.17 7.29 33.27
N LEU A 537 -6.07 6.71 33.73
CA LEU A 537 -5.25 7.25 34.82
C LEU A 537 -4.69 8.65 34.49
N ALA A 538 -4.34 8.90 33.23
CA ALA A 538 -3.83 10.20 32.80
C ALA A 538 -4.91 11.27 32.90
N LEU A 539 -6.14 10.94 32.53
CA LEU A 539 -7.29 11.86 32.54
C LEU A 539 -7.74 12.24 33.95
N ILE A 540 -7.54 11.36 34.95
CA ILE A 540 -7.73 11.70 36.37
C ILE A 540 -6.84 12.88 36.75
N PHE A 541 -5.53 12.80 36.49
CA PHE A 541 -4.57 13.87 36.79
C PHE A 541 -4.53 15.02 35.76
N ALA A 542 -5.20 14.87 34.62
CA ALA A 542 -5.15 15.85 33.53
C ALA A 542 -5.89 17.15 33.89
N ASN A 543 -5.27 18.28 33.57
CA ASN A 543 -5.91 19.60 33.67
C ASN A 543 -6.91 19.86 32.52
N SER A 544 -7.64 20.98 32.60
CA SER A 544 -8.67 21.35 31.60
C SER A 544 -8.14 21.46 30.16
N LEU A 545 -6.90 21.92 29.95
CA LEU A 545 -6.25 21.93 28.63
C LEU A 545 -6.00 20.51 28.12
N GLN A 546 -5.44 19.64 28.96
CA GLN A 546 -5.11 18.25 28.62
C GLN A 546 -6.38 17.43 28.34
N ARG A 547 -7.44 17.56 29.16
CA ARG A 547 -8.73 16.88 28.93
C ARG A 547 -9.41 17.36 27.63
N ARG A 548 -9.40 18.66 27.34
CA ARG A 548 -9.95 19.21 26.08
C ARG A 548 -9.14 18.79 24.85
N LEU A 549 -7.81 18.77 24.96
CA LEU A 549 -6.93 18.23 23.91
C LEU A 549 -7.24 16.76 23.63
N PHE A 550 -7.38 15.93 24.67
CA PHE A 550 -7.69 14.51 24.52
C PHE A 550 -9.04 14.29 23.81
N LEU A 551 -10.07 15.05 24.19
CA LEU A 551 -11.37 15.00 23.55
C LEU A 551 -11.31 15.47 22.09
N ALA A 552 -10.54 16.52 21.79
CA ALA A 552 -10.33 16.99 20.42
C ALA A 552 -9.63 15.94 19.54
N ILE A 553 -8.56 15.29 20.01
CA ILE A 553 -7.88 14.25 19.23
C ILE A 553 -8.70 12.95 19.13
N SER A 554 -9.56 12.65 20.10
CA SER A 554 -10.44 11.47 20.07
C SER A 554 -11.55 11.56 19.03
N SER A 555 -11.78 12.73 18.41
CA SER A 555 -12.56 12.85 17.17
C SER A 555 -12.07 11.92 16.05
N LEU A 556 -10.76 11.62 16.00
CA LEU A 556 -10.18 10.68 15.03
C LEU A 556 -10.71 9.25 15.21
N VAL A 557 -11.00 8.83 16.44
CA VAL A 557 -11.64 7.53 16.73
C VAL A 557 -13.09 7.54 16.24
N ALA A 558 -13.83 8.63 16.50
CA ALA A 558 -15.19 8.78 15.97
C ALA A 558 -15.22 8.78 14.44
N VAL A 559 -14.31 9.50 13.77
CA VAL A 559 -14.19 9.51 12.30
C VAL A 559 -13.86 8.12 11.74
N ALA A 560 -12.96 7.37 12.39
CA ALA A 560 -12.62 6.01 11.98
C ALA A 560 -13.82 5.05 12.00
N PHE A 561 -14.75 5.20 12.94
CA PHE A 561 -15.90 4.31 13.08
C PHE A 561 -17.23 4.86 12.55
N CYS A 562 -17.38 6.17 12.34
CA CYS A 562 -18.65 6.74 11.87
C CYS A 562 -18.65 7.13 10.38
N CYS A 563 -17.48 7.26 9.75
CA CYS A 563 -17.37 7.75 8.38
C CYS A 563 -16.77 6.72 7.41
N GLN A 564 -17.13 6.79 6.13
CA GLN A 564 -16.51 6.01 5.06
C GLN A 564 -16.04 6.95 3.94
N PHE A 565 -14.72 7.00 3.72
CA PHE A 565 -14.10 7.87 2.70
C PHE A 565 -13.67 7.12 1.42
N THR A 566 -13.51 5.81 1.51
CA THR A 566 -13.13 4.95 0.37
C THR A 566 -13.82 3.57 0.50
N ILE A 567 -13.62 2.72 -0.50
CA ILE A 567 -14.03 1.31 -0.51
C ILE A 567 -13.03 0.37 0.22
N GLU A 568 -11.93 0.90 0.74
CA GLU A 568 -10.99 0.20 1.61
C GLU A 568 -11.19 0.62 3.08
N ALA A 569 -11.48 -0.32 3.99
CA ALA A 569 -11.54 -0.03 5.43
C ALA A 569 -10.18 0.37 6.02
N LEU A 570 -9.09 0.06 5.31
CA LEU A 570 -7.71 0.37 5.69
C LEU A 570 -7.42 1.88 5.63
N ALA A 571 -8.16 2.61 4.78
CA ALA A 571 -8.11 4.07 4.75
C ALA A 571 -8.49 4.70 6.10
N ASN A 572 -9.44 4.09 6.84
CA ASN A 572 -9.90 4.59 8.13
C ASN A 572 -8.94 4.30 9.29
N GLN A 573 -8.18 3.20 9.22
CA GLN A 573 -7.19 2.84 10.24
C GLN A 573 -6.12 3.96 10.40
N LYS A 574 -5.87 4.75 9.35
CA LYS A 574 -4.98 5.92 9.36
C LYS A 574 -5.40 7.00 10.37
N PHE A 575 -6.69 7.17 10.66
CA PHE A 575 -7.14 8.08 11.73
C PHE A 575 -6.76 7.56 13.13
N LEU A 576 -6.87 6.25 13.36
CA LEU A 576 -6.48 5.58 14.60
C LEU A 576 -4.95 5.56 14.79
N HIS A 577 -4.17 5.36 13.72
CA HIS A 577 -2.71 5.56 13.74
C HIS A 577 -2.35 7.02 14.07
N THR A 578 -3.08 8.00 13.55
CA THR A 578 -2.86 9.43 13.87
C THR A 578 -3.22 9.73 15.34
N TRP A 579 -4.28 9.12 15.86
CA TRP A 579 -4.70 9.24 17.26
C TRP A 579 -3.66 8.71 18.24
N VAL A 580 -3.11 7.51 18.00
CA VAL A 580 -2.21 6.86 18.97
C VAL A 580 -0.90 7.62 19.17
N VAL A 581 -0.41 8.35 18.15
CA VAL A 581 0.76 9.25 18.30
C VAL A 581 0.54 10.31 19.38
N VAL A 582 -0.66 10.86 19.50
CA VAL A 582 -0.99 11.86 20.55
C VAL A 582 -1.43 11.17 21.85
N ALA A 583 -2.16 10.06 21.78
CA ALA A 583 -2.57 9.29 22.96
C ALA A 583 -1.37 8.75 23.76
N ASN A 584 -0.26 8.41 23.08
CA ASN A 584 1.02 8.04 23.70
C ASN A 584 1.56 9.11 24.66
N LEU A 585 1.26 10.40 24.44
CA LEU A 585 1.67 11.47 25.35
C LEU A 585 0.94 11.39 26.70
N PHE A 586 -0.31 10.91 26.71
CA PHE A 586 -1.10 10.67 27.93
C PHE A 586 -0.62 9.40 28.65
N VAL A 587 -0.31 8.33 27.89
CA VAL A 587 0.34 7.12 28.44
C VAL A 587 1.65 7.49 29.14
N ALA A 588 2.50 8.29 28.49
CA ALA A 588 3.75 8.81 29.06
C ALA A 588 3.53 9.71 30.29
N PHE A 589 2.48 10.53 30.30
CA PHE A 589 2.12 11.36 31.47
C PHE A 589 1.76 10.49 32.68
N SER A 590 0.96 9.42 32.51
CA SER A 590 0.66 8.47 33.59
C SER A 590 1.90 7.77 34.11
N LEU A 591 2.74 7.21 33.23
CA LEU A 591 3.98 6.55 33.65
C LEU A 591 4.90 7.50 34.41
N TRP A 592 5.02 8.77 33.96
CA TRP A 592 5.76 9.82 34.67
C TRP A 592 5.14 10.21 36.03
N ARG A 593 3.80 10.30 36.12
CA ARG A 593 3.08 10.58 37.37
C ARG A 593 3.28 9.46 38.40
N VAL A 594 3.16 8.20 37.97
CA VAL A 594 3.36 7.02 38.83
C VAL A 594 4.84 6.89 39.24
N TRP A 595 5.79 7.15 38.33
CA TRP A 595 7.24 7.16 38.64
C TRP A 595 7.64 8.22 39.69
N ARG A 596 6.94 9.36 39.75
CA ARG A 596 7.12 10.39 40.81
C ARG A 596 6.17 10.20 42.01
N PHE A 597 5.34 9.16 42.05
CA PHE A 597 4.48 8.89 43.20
C PHE A 597 5.32 8.46 44.41
N SER A 598 5.06 9.07 45.56
CA SER A 598 5.73 8.76 46.83
C SER A 598 4.73 8.14 47.80
N LEU A 599 5.13 7.05 48.45
CA LEU A 599 4.36 6.35 49.47
C LEU A 599 5.28 6.12 50.67
N ALA A 600 4.83 6.45 51.88
CA ALA A 600 5.65 6.41 53.10
C ALA A 600 7.04 7.11 52.93
N GLY A 601 7.05 8.27 52.27
CA GLY A 601 8.26 9.05 52.00
C GLY A 601 9.15 8.55 50.85
N THR A 602 8.91 7.36 50.29
CA THR A 602 9.74 6.76 49.23
C THR A 602 9.05 6.67 47.88
N THR A 603 9.81 6.93 46.81
CA THR A 603 9.35 6.78 45.41
C THR A 603 9.60 5.39 44.83
N VAL A 604 10.20 4.46 45.59
CA VAL A 604 10.51 3.11 45.09
C VAL A 604 9.26 2.33 44.64
N PRO A 605 8.12 2.33 45.38
CA PRO A 605 6.90 1.67 44.92
C PRO A 605 6.36 2.25 43.61
N GLY A 606 6.35 3.59 43.48
CA GLY A 606 5.92 4.28 42.26
C GLY A 606 6.79 3.94 41.05
N LYS A 607 8.12 3.90 41.23
CA LYS A 607 9.07 3.48 40.19
C LYS A 607 8.85 2.03 39.74
N PHE A 608 8.64 1.11 40.68
CA PHE A 608 8.36 -0.30 40.38
C PHE A 608 7.06 -0.47 39.59
N VAL A 609 5.96 0.13 40.05
CA VAL A 609 4.66 0.05 39.37
C VAL A 609 4.73 0.70 37.97
N ALA A 610 5.41 1.84 37.82
CA ALA A 610 5.63 2.46 36.52
C ALA A 610 6.47 1.58 35.58
N ALA A 611 7.49 0.87 36.08
CA ALA A 611 8.27 -0.06 35.29
C ALA A 611 7.43 -1.26 34.81
N VAL A 612 6.63 -1.88 35.69
CA VAL A 612 5.70 -2.97 35.32
C VAL A 612 4.68 -2.51 34.28
N LEU A 613 4.07 -1.33 34.47
CA LEU A 613 3.11 -0.77 33.50
C LEU A 613 3.74 -0.44 32.14
N PHE A 614 5.02 -0.06 32.11
CA PHE A 614 5.77 0.12 30.87
C PHE A 614 6.06 -1.22 30.17
N LEU A 615 6.46 -2.25 30.93
CA LEU A 615 6.70 -3.61 30.41
C LEU A 615 5.44 -4.26 29.80
N LEU A 616 4.23 -3.81 30.14
CA LEU A 616 2.98 -4.29 29.53
C LEU A 616 2.66 -3.70 28.15
N VAL A 617 3.21 -2.52 27.79
CA VAL A 617 2.89 -1.82 26.54
C VAL A 617 3.97 -1.93 25.45
N ILE A 618 5.21 -2.27 25.80
CA ILE A 618 6.31 -2.46 24.84
C ILE A 618 6.34 -3.78 24.06
N PRO A 619 5.87 -4.96 24.54
CA PRO A 619 6.23 -6.25 23.94
C PRO A 619 5.88 -6.40 22.46
N GLY A 620 4.70 -5.95 22.03
CA GLY A 620 4.29 -5.99 20.62
C GLY A 620 5.27 -5.24 19.71
N GLY A 621 5.62 -4.00 20.06
CA GLY A 621 6.55 -3.18 19.28
C GLY A 621 7.99 -3.72 19.27
N VAL A 622 8.42 -4.41 20.33
CA VAL A 622 9.70 -5.14 20.33
C VAL A 622 9.67 -6.29 19.33
N ILE A 623 8.55 -7.02 19.23
CA ILE A 623 8.39 -8.12 18.27
C ILE A 623 8.30 -7.59 16.84
N ASP A 624 7.63 -6.46 16.61
CA ASP A 624 7.46 -5.84 15.28
C ASP A 624 8.77 -5.40 14.60
N PHE A 625 9.89 -5.29 15.33
CA PHE A 625 11.20 -5.01 14.74
C PHE A 625 11.88 -6.24 14.12
N PHE A 626 11.55 -7.46 14.55
CA PHE A 626 12.18 -8.68 14.02
C PHE A 626 11.79 -8.97 12.56
N PRO A 627 10.51 -8.80 12.13
CA PRO A 627 10.14 -8.86 10.72
C PRO A 627 10.99 -7.93 9.84
N ILE A 628 11.20 -6.68 10.27
CA ILE A 628 12.02 -5.68 9.54
C ILE A 628 13.49 -6.14 9.44
N HIS A 629 14.00 -6.85 10.45
CA HIS A 629 15.36 -7.40 10.46
C HIS A 629 15.52 -8.66 9.59
N ASN A 630 14.50 -9.52 9.58
CA ASN A 630 14.55 -10.88 9.03
C ASN A 630 13.83 -11.03 7.68
N THR A 631 13.36 -9.93 7.10
CA THR A 631 12.57 -9.93 5.87
C THR A 631 13.34 -10.48 4.65
N GLY A 632 12.60 -11.13 3.74
CA GLY A 632 13.10 -11.47 2.41
C GLY A 632 13.02 -10.27 1.46
N TRP A 633 13.74 -10.33 0.34
CA TRP A 633 13.80 -9.26 -0.65
C TRP A 633 13.18 -9.69 -1.97
N SER A 634 12.28 -8.86 -2.50
CA SER A 634 11.81 -8.90 -3.88
C SER A 634 12.63 -7.93 -4.72
N GLU A 635 13.19 -8.40 -5.83
CA GLU A 635 14.12 -7.62 -6.65
C GLU A 635 13.50 -7.13 -7.96
N VAL A 636 13.77 -5.87 -8.33
CA VAL A 636 13.22 -5.23 -9.53
C VAL A 636 14.35 -4.53 -10.30
N THR A 637 14.58 -4.90 -11.56
CA THR A 637 15.62 -4.27 -12.38
C THR A 637 15.21 -2.86 -12.84
N TYR A 638 16.13 -1.88 -12.73
CA TYR A 638 15.83 -0.46 -13.01
C TYR A 638 16.91 0.31 -13.80
N ARG A 639 18.13 -0.24 -13.92
CA ARG A 639 19.26 0.36 -14.63
C ARG A 639 20.26 -0.69 -15.10
N ASN A 640 21.12 -0.33 -16.05
CA ASN A 640 22.26 -1.14 -16.51
C ASN A 640 21.80 -2.53 -16.96
N ASP A 641 20.83 -2.55 -17.88
CA ASP A 641 20.01 -3.71 -18.22
C ASP A 641 19.46 -3.56 -19.64
N ALA A 642 19.50 -4.63 -20.44
CA ALA A 642 19.25 -4.52 -21.87
C ALA A 642 17.79 -4.14 -22.21
N LEU A 643 16.80 -4.54 -21.40
CA LEU A 643 15.42 -4.11 -21.59
C LEU A 643 15.26 -2.65 -21.16
N ILE A 644 15.80 -2.25 -20.01
CA ILE A 644 15.76 -0.86 -19.53
C ILE A 644 16.43 0.10 -20.53
N ASP A 645 17.58 -0.29 -21.09
CA ASP A 645 18.35 0.57 -21.99
C ASP A 645 17.78 0.56 -23.42
N TRP A 646 17.17 -0.56 -23.87
CA TRP A 646 16.33 -0.59 -25.07
C TRP A 646 15.10 0.33 -24.93
N LEU A 647 14.40 0.28 -23.79
CA LEU A 647 13.26 1.15 -23.51
C LEU A 647 13.68 2.62 -23.57
N LYS A 648 14.79 2.97 -22.89
CA LYS A 648 15.35 4.33 -22.86
C LYS A 648 15.74 4.86 -24.24
N LYS A 649 16.24 3.99 -25.13
CA LYS A 649 16.68 4.35 -26.49
C LYS A 649 15.55 4.45 -27.51
N ASN A 650 14.58 3.54 -27.48
CA ASN A 650 13.62 3.35 -28.59
C ASN A 650 12.21 3.88 -28.32
N THR A 651 11.88 4.28 -27.09
CA THR A 651 10.54 4.74 -26.70
C THR A 651 10.57 6.06 -25.95
N THR A 652 9.48 6.82 -25.93
CA THR A 652 9.35 8.04 -25.11
C THR A 652 8.74 7.73 -23.73
N PRO A 653 8.93 8.60 -22.71
CA PRO A 653 8.24 8.46 -21.42
C PRO A 653 6.71 8.63 -21.49
N ARG A 654 6.17 9.09 -22.63
CA ARG A 654 4.72 9.21 -22.87
C ARG A 654 4.14 7.98 -23.58
N ASP A 655 4.97 7.06 -24.04
CA ASP A 655 4.51 5.85 -24.74
C ASP A 655 3.78 4.93 -23.75
N ILE A 656 2.69 4.30 -24.23
CA ILE A 656 1.83 3.43 -23.42
C ILE A 656 2.02 1.98 -23.85
N PHE A 657 2.26 1.11 -22.88
CA PHE A 657 2.45 -0.33 -23.09
C PHE A 657 1.23 -1.11 -22.62
N LEU A 658 0.66 -1.92 -23.50
CA LEU A 658 -0.15 -3.06 -23.07
C LEU A 658 0.81 -4.19 -22.69
N THR A 659 0.68 -4.75 -21.49
CA THR A 659 1.53 -5.85 -21.02
C THR A 659 0.84 -6.55 -19.84
N ASP A 660 1.56 -7.32 -19.05
CA ASP A 660 1.07 -7.92 -17.81
C ASP A 660 0.60 -6.86 -16.77
N ARG A 661 0.05 -7.34 -15.64
CA ARG A 661 -0.55 -6.49 -14.60
C ARG A 661 0.32 -6.34 -13.33
N PHE A 662 1.59 -6.70 -13.34
CA PHE A 662 2.46 -6.61 -12.17
C PHE A 662 2.62 -5.18 -11.66
N VAL A 663 2.87 -5.11 -10.36
CA VAL A 663 3.01 -3.85 -9.61
C VAL A 663 4.38 -3.21 -9.85
N ASN A 664 5.41 -4.05 -10.06
CA ASN A 664 6.76 -3.63 -10.40
C ASN A 664 7.18 -4.32 -11.70
N HIS A 665 7.41 -3.54 -12.76
CA HIS A 665 7.82 -4.05 -14.06
C HIS A 665 8.92 -3.14 -14.65
N PRO A 666 9.93 -3.66 -15.39
CA PRO A 666 11.00 -2.83 -15.96
C PRO A 666 10.52 -1.66 -16.82
N ILE A 667 9.37 -1.78 -17.50
CA ILE A 667 8.74 -0.67 -18.25
C ILE A 667 8.41 0.51 -17.31
N LEU A 668 7.83 0.23 -16.15
CA LEU A 668 7.50 1.23 -15.13
C LEU A 668 8.76 1.80 -14.46
N MET A 669 9.78 0.95 -14.22
CA MET A 669 11.07 1.41 -13.67
C MET A 669 11.88 2.25 -14.67
N ALA A 670 11.66 2.09 -15.97
CA ALA A 670 12.15 2.99 -17.00
C ALA A 670 11.30 4.28 -17.13
N GLY A 671 10.29 4.49 -16.28
CA GLY A 671 9.40 5.66 -16.29
C GLY A 671 8.45 5.73 -17.49
N ARG A 672 8.12 4.58 -18.11
CA ARG A 672 7.04 4.46 -19.10
C ARG A 672 5.72 4.10 -18.41
N ARG A 673 4.61 4.16 -19.13
CA ARG A 673 3.26 3.92 -18.60
C ARG A 673 2.72 2.59 -19.10
N VAL A 674 2.03 1.83 -18.25
CA VAL A 674 1.25 0.66 -18.68
C VAL A 674 -0.23 1.01 -18.82
N PHE A 675 -0.90 0.33 -19.74
CA PHE A 675 -2.32 0.51 -20.02
C PHE A 675 -3.20 0.16 -18.81
N TYR A 676 -2.85 -0.91 -18.09
CA TYR A 676 -3.57 -1.37 -16.91
C TYR A 676 -2.68 -2.29 -16.06
N GLY A 677 -2.23 -1.81 -14.90
CA GLY A 677 -1.56 -2.61 -13.88
C GLY A 677 -2.56 -3.29 -12.94
N TRP A 678 -2.08 -3.77 -11.79
CA TRP A 678 -2.86 -4.57 -10.85
C TRP A 678 -4.19 -3.88 -10.43
N PRO A 679 -5.37 -4.50 -10.67
CA PRO A 679 -6.66 -3.83 -10.54
C PRO A 679 -6.93 -3.21 -9.16
N TYR A 680 -6.46 -3.84 -8.09
CA TYR A 680 -6.68 -3.41 -6.69
C TYR A 680 -6.36 -1.93 -6.47
N TYR A 681 -5.17 -1.46 -6.87
CA TYR A 681 -4.75 -0.07 -6.64
C TYR A 681 -5.53 0.92 -7.51
N SER A 682 -5.94 0.51 -8.71
CA SER A 682 -6.77 1.34 -9.59
C SER A 682 -8.20 1.46 -9.05
N TRP A 683 -8.79 0.35 -8.61
CA TRP A 683 -10.11 0.30 -8.00
C TRP A 683 -10.14 1.11 -6.68
N GLY A 684 -9.17 0.90 -5.78
CA GLY A 684 -9.05 1.63 -4.51
C GLY A 684 -8.85 3.14 -4.67
N ALA A 685 -8.10 3.57 -5.69
CA ALA A 685 -7.99 4.97 -6.10
C ALA A 685 -9.22 5.50 -6.88
N GLY A 686 -10.27 4.70 -7.04
CA GLY A 686 -11.56 5.09 -7.60
C GLY A 686 -11.62 5.16 -9.13
N TYR A 687 -10.73 4.48 -9.85
CA TYR A 687 -10.82 4.34 -11.32
C TYR A 687 -11.84 3.26 -11.73
N ASP A 688 -12.36 3.37 -12.96
CA ASP A 688 -13.22 2.37 -13.59
C ASP A 688 -12.40 1.15 -14.07
N ALA A 689 -11.98 0.34 -13.09
CA ALA A 689 -11.29 -0.93 -13.28
C ALA A 689 -12.11 -1.90 -14.15
N ALA A 690 -13.40 -2.07 -13.85
CA ALA A 690 -14.28 -3.03 -14.53
C ALA A 690 -14.46 -2.77 -16.03
N LYS A 691 -14.45 -1.50 -16.48
CA LYS A 691 -14.40 -1.16 -17.91
C LYS A 691 -13.02 -1.44 -18.52
N ARG A 692 -11.95 -1.11 -17.79
CA ARG A 692 -10.56 -1.33 -18.26
C ARG A 692 -10.25 -2.84 -18.40
N ASP A 693 -10.77 -3.67 -17.50
CA ASP A 693 -10.71 -5.14 -17.58
C ASP A 693 -11.26 -5.68 -18.90
N LYS A 694 -12.48 -5.29 -19.28
CA LYS A 694 -13.09 -5.75 -20.54
C LYS A 694 -12.25 -5.40 -21.76
N VAL A 695 -11.73 -4.17 -21.82
CA VAL A 695 -10.86 -3.72 -22.92
C VAL A 695 -9.52 -4.45 -22.90
N TYR A 696 -8.95 -4.71 -21.73
CA TYR A 696 -7.69 -5.46 -21.58
C TYR A 696 -7.83 -6.91 -22.08
N THR A 697 -8.91 -7.61 -21.69
CA THR A 697 -9.18 -8.98 -22.14
C THR A 697 -9.43 -9.02 -23.65
N GLU A 698 -10.26 -8.11 -24.18
CA GLU A 698 -10.51 -7.98 -25.62
C GLU A 698 -9.25 -7.69 -26.45
N LEU A 699 -8.29 -6.95 -25.90
CA LEU A 699 -7.01 -6.70 -26.58
C LEU A 699 -6.16 -7.97 -26.68
N PHE A 700 -6.12 -8.81 -25.65
CA PHE A 700 -5.30 -10.03 -25.64
C PHE A 700 -5.98 -11.27 -26.25
N GLU A 701 -7.32 -11.36 -26.24
CA GLU A 701 -8.07 -12.56 -26.67
C GLU A 701 -8.78 -12.43 -28.03
N SER A 702 -8.97 -11.22 -28.57
CA SER A 702 -9.68 -11.03 -29.84
C SER A 702 -8.92 -11.66 -31.02
N LYS A 703 -9.66 -12.34 -31.91
CA LYS A 703 -9.15 -12.86 -33.20
C LYS A 703 -9.29 -11.86 -34.37
N ASP A 704 -9.99 -10.75 -34.17
CA ASP A 704 -10.14 -9.68 -35.16
C ASP A 704 -8.99 -8.66 -35.04
N PRO A 705 -8.05 -8.59 -36.03
CA PRO A 705 -6.94 -7.65 -36.00
C PRO A 705 -7.36 -6.19 -36.21
N TRP A 706 -8.51 -5.95 -36.83
CA TRP A 706 -9.06 -4.61 -37.04
C TRP A 706 -9.65 -4.07 -35.73
N LYS A 707 -10.43 -4.88 -35.02
CA LYS A 707 -10.90 -4.60 -33.64
C LYS A 707 -9.74 -4.35 -32.69
N VAL A 708 -8.72 -5.23 -32.68
CA VAL A 708 -7.52 -5.05 -31.84
C VAL A 708 -6.79 -3.75 -32.18
N TYR A 709 -6.53 -3.46 -33.46
CA TYR A 709 -5.88 -2.22 -33.88
C TYR A 709 -6.68 -0.96 -33.47
N HIS A 710 -8.01 -0.97 -33.63
CA HIS A 710 -8.86 0.14 -33.21
C HIS A 710 -8.92 0.32 -31.68
N LEU A 711 -8.92 -0.77 -30.91
CA LEU A 711 -8.82 -0.69 -29.44
C LEU A 711 -7.45 -0.15 -29.01
N LEU A 712 -6.35 -0.57 -29.65
CA LEU A 712 -5.00 -0.07 -29.36
C LEU A 712 -4.89 1.43 -29.62
N LYS A 713 -5.25 1.88 -30.84
CA LYS A 713 -5.22 3.30 -31.21
C LYS A 713 -6.18 4.14 -30.37
N GLY A 714 -7.40 3.65 -30.12
CA GLY A 714 -8.41 4.34 -29.32
C GLY A 714 -8.04 4.51 -27.84
N ASN A 715 -7.11 3.71 -27.32
CA ASN A 715 -6.56 3.81 -25.97
C ASN A 715 -5.13 4.42 -25.95
N GLY A 716 -4.60 4.87 -27.09
CA GLY A 716 -3.26 5.47 -27.19
C GLY A 716 -2.10 4.48 -27.00
N ILE A 717 -2.35 3.18 -27.05
CA ILE A 717 -1.35 2.13 -26.82
C ILE A 717 -0.34 2.13 -27.97
N SER A 718 0.94 2.22 -27.61
CA SER A 718 2.06 2.39 -28.54
C SER A 718 2.85 1.09 -28.75
N TYR A 719 2.88 0.23 -27.73
CA TYR A 719 3.57 -1.07 -27.73
C TYR A 719 2.75 -2.13 -27.01
N VAL A 720 2.94 -3.40 -27.39
CA VAL A 720 2.37 -4.56 -26.70
C VAL A 720 3.49 -5.53 -26.34
N GLY A 721 3.66 -5.79 -25.03
CA GLY A 721 4.65 -6.72 -24.48
C GLY A 721 3.99 -8.02 -24.01
N TYR A 722 4.41 -9.14 -24.59
CA TYR A 722 4.04 -10.50 -24.19
C TYR A 722 5.19 -11.15 -23.44
N ASP A 723 4.99 -11.42 -22.15
CA ASP A 723 5.84 -12.28 -21.31
C ASP A 723 5.03 -13.51 -20.85
N ASN A 724 5.63 -14.41 -20.06
CA ASN A 724 4.92 -15.58 -19.57
C ASN A 724 3.82 -15.23 -18.55
N ALA A 725 3.88 -14.06 -17.88
CA ALA A 725 2.79 -13.61 -17.01
C ALA A 725 1.56 -13.14 -17.79
N VAL A 726 1.72 -12.73 -19.05
CA VAL A 726 0.61 -12.62 -20.03
C VAL A 726 0.16 -14.01 -20.50
N ARG A 727 1.08 -14.90 -20.91
CA ARG A 727 0.74 -16.23 -21.46
C ARG A 727 0.01 -17.14 -20.47
N GLN A 728 0.38 -17.07 -19.20
CA GLN A 728 -0.12 -17.92 -18.11
C GLN A 728 -1.07 -17.16 -17.17
N ALA A 729 -1.62 -16.03 -17.61
CA ALA A 729 -2.49 -15.19 -16.80
C ALA A 729 -3.82 -15.89 -16.44
N GLN A 730 -4.17 -15.96 -15.16
CA GLN A 730 -5.50 -16.44 -14.73
C GLN A 730 -6.68 -15.60 -15.25
N PHE A 731 -6.40 -14.42 -15.81
CA PHE A 731 -7.38 -13.45 -16.34
C PHE A 731 -7.26 -13.22 -17.87
N ILE A 732 -6.37 -13.95 -18.56
CA ILE A 732 -6.35 -14.07 -20.03
C ILE A 732 -6.40 -15.57 -20.33
N ARG A 733 -7.55 -16.08 -20.76
CA ARG A 733 -7.75 -17.51 -21.04
C ARG A 733 -7.03 -17.92 -22.33
N ARG A 734 -7.09 -17.06 -23.36
CA ARG A 734 -6.62 -17.36 -24.72
C ARG A 734 -5.77 -16.23 -25.29
N PRO A 735 -4.50 -16.07 -24.85
CA PRO A 735 -3.61 -15.00 -25.28
C PRO A 735 -3.20 -15.15 -26.77
N ASN A 736 -3.84 -14.39 -27.65
CA ASN A 736 -3.64 -14.46 -29.11
C ASN A 736 -2.35 -13.76 -29.56
N GLN A 737 -1.18 -14.30 -29.20
CA GLN A 737 0.11 -13.74 -29.62
C GLN A 737 0.34 -13.87 -31.14
N GLU A 738 -0.34 -14.80 -31.83
CA GLU A 738 -0.21 -14.97 -33.29
C GLU A 738 -0.67 -13.75 -34.07
N LEU A 739 -1.81 -13.14 -33.72
CA LEU A 739 -2.27 -11.88 -34.31
C LEU A 739 -1.18 -10.79 -34.24
N TYR A 740 -0.54 -10.65 -33.07
CA TYR A 740 0.54 -9.68 -32.88
C TYR A 740 1.80 -10.03 -33.69
N ALA A 741 2.17 -11.30 -33.75
CA ALA A 741 3.32 -11.79 -34.52
C ALA A 741 3.13 -11.69 -36.04
N THR A 742 1.91 -11.85 -36.54
CA THR A 742 1.57 -11.76 -37.96
C THR A 742 1.48 -10.32 -38.44
N TYR A 743 0.82 -9.43 -37.67
CA TYR A 743 0.44 -8.10 -38.17
C TYR A 743 1.36 -6.97 -37.71
N PHE A 744 2.04 -7.06 -36.56
CA PHE A 744 2.79 -5.95 -35.98
C PHE A 744 4.29 -6.24 -35.92
N PRO A 745 5.17 -5.24 -36.16
CA PRO A 745 6.61 -5.43 -36.10
C PRO A 745 7.07 -5.76 -34.68
N LYS A 746 7.71 -6.93 -34.53
CA LYS A 746 8.49 -7.29 -33.33
C LYS A 746 9.73 -6.40 -33.25
N VAL A 747 9.87 -5.66 -32.15
CA VAL A 747 10.94 -4.66 -31.93
C VAL A 747 11.85 -4.97 -30.74
N PHE A 748 11.46 -5.92 -29.88
CA PHE A 748 12.30 -6.50 -28.82
C PHE A 748 11.92 -7.98 -28.66
N ASP A 749 12.91 -8.81 -28.32
CA ASP A 749 12.76 -10.25 -28.10
C ASP A 749 13.91 -10.71 -27.19
N ALA A 750 13.60 -11.19 -25.98
CA ALA A 750 14.62 -11.67 -25.05
C ALA A 750 14.06 -12.65 -24.00
N SER A 751 14.50 -13.90 -24.07
CA SER A 751 14.05 -15.00 -23.19
C SER A 751 14.30 -14.74 -21.70
N ASN A 752 15.37 -14.01 -21.35
CA ASN A 752 15.80 -13.79 -19.97
C ASN A 752 14.92 -12.81 -19.15
N TYR A 753 13.89 -12.22 -19.75
CA TYR A 753 12.90 -11.36 -19.06
C TYR A 753 11.53 -12.04 -19.06
N ASN A 754 11.45 -13.25 -18.48
CA ASN A 754 10.22 -14.06 -18.49
C ASN A 754 9.64 -14.27 -19.91
N GLY A 755 10.50 -14.46 -20.92
CA GLY A 755 10.06 -14.59 -22.31
C GLY A 755 9.48 -13.32 -22.94
N MET A 756 9.91 -12.13 -22.52
CA MET A 756 9.42 -10.84 -23.03
C MET A 756 9.68 -10.66 -24.54
N ILE A 757 8.60 -10.45 -25.29
CA ILE A 757 8.59 -10.03 -26.69
C ILE A 757 7.76 -8.75 -26.79
N ILE A 758 8.28 -7.71 -27.42
CA ILE A 758 7.57 -6.42 -27.59
C ILE A 758 7.31 -6.15 -29.07
N TYR A 759 6.05 -5.91 -29.39
CA TYR A 759 5.55 -5.47 -30.70
C TYR A 759 5.28 -3.96 -30.67
N LYS A 760 5.68 -3.22 -31.69
CA LYS A 760 5.27 -1.82 -31.86
C LYS A 760 3.92 -1.78 -32.57
N VAL A 761 2.95 -1.02 -32.04
CA VAL A 761 1.68 -0.78 -32.72
C VAL A 761 1.95 0.06 -33.98
N PRO A 762 1.57 -0.41 -35.20
CA PRO A 762 1.81 0.32 -36.43
C PRO A 762 1.17 1.72 -36.46
N ASP A 763 1.75 2.61 -37.26
CA ASP A 763 1.23 3.96 -37.44
C ASP A 763 0.00 3.99 -38.37
N THR A 764 0.04 3.19 -39.44
CA THR A 764 -1.08 2.86 -40.35
C THR A 764 -1.80 1.56 -39.95
N ALA A 765 -3.03 1.36 -40.39
CA ALA A 765 -3.76 0.10 -40.13
C ALA A 765 -3.11 -1.09 -40.88
N PRO A 766 -3.13 -2.32 -40.31
CA PRO A 766 -2.77 -3.52 -41.05
C PRO A 766 -3.74 -3.74 -42.23
N PRO A 767 -3.30 -4.43 -43.31
CA PRO A 767 -4.17 -4.75 -44.43
C PRO A 767 -5.38 -5.59 -43.97
N LYS A 768 -6.54 -5.31 -44.55
CA LYS A 768 -7.81 -5.95 -44.18
C LYS A 768 -7.89 -7.39 -44.72
N LEU A 769 -7.22 -8.33 -44.06
CA LEU A 769 -7.59 -9.74 -44.16
C LEU A 769 -8.96 -9.94 -43.47
N SER A 770 -9.78 -10.83 -44.05
CA SER A 770 -11.16 -11.08 -43.61
C SER A 770 -11.25 -11.65 -42.19
N SER A 771 -10.19 -12.32 -41.75
CA SER A 771 -9.95 -12.85 -40.42
C SER A 771 -8.48 -13.32 -40.34
N LEU A 772 -8.01 -13.80 -39.18
CA LEU A 772 -7.02 -14.90 -39.20
C LEU A 772 -7.64 -16.08 -39.98
N PRO A 773 -6.86 -16.98 -40.63
CA PRO A 773 -7.43 -18.17 -41.26
C PRO A 773 -8.36 -18.91 -40.29
N GLU A 774 -9.45 -19.51 -40.78
CA GLU A 774 -10.31 -20.39 -39.97
C GLU A 774 -9.61 -21.73 -39.67
N SER A 775 -8.45 -21.64 -39.00
CA SER A 775 -8.01 -22.72 -38.12
C SER A 775 -9.08 -22.86 -37.04
N VAL A 776 -9.78 -23.98 -37.04
CA VAL A 776 -10.81 -24.27 -36.05
C VAL A 776 -10.13 -24.71 -34.75
N SER A 777 -9.31 -23.82 -34.18
CA SER A 777 -8.44 -24.09 -33.05
C SER A 777 -9.18 -23.83 -31.74
N ASN A 778 -9.59 -24.91 -31.08
CA ASN A 778 -9.88 -24.90 -29.64
C ASN A 778 -8.76 -25.59 -28.85
N MET A 779 -8.13 -26.62 -29.41
CA MET A 779 -7.08 -27.39 -28.74
C MET A 779 -5.69 -26.73 -28.77
N LEU A 780 -5.35 -26.05 -29.87
CA LEU A 780 -4.00 -25.49 -30.07
C LEU A 780 -3.84 -24.12 -29.39
N GLU A 781 -4.92 -23.35 -29.28
CA GLU A 781 -5.02 -22.16 -28.43
C GLU A 781 -5.27 -22.51 -26.95
N GLY A 782 -6.07 -23.55 -26.69
CA GLY A 782 -6.39 -24.07 -25.36
C GLY A 782 -6.91 -23.03 -24.36
N GLY A 783 -6.31 -22.99 -23.18
CA GLY A 783 -6.62 -22.06 -22.09
C GLY A 783 -7.17 -22.75 -20.85
N LYS A 784 -6.85 -22.20 -19.67
CA LYS A 784 -7.30 -22.78 -18.39
C LYS A 784 -8.78 -22.52 -18.14
N GLY A 785 -9.56 -23.57 -17.88
CA GLY A 785 -10.99 -23.44 -17.56
C GLY A 785 -11.75 -24.77 -17.50
N THR A 786 -13.06 -24.70 -17.79
CA THR A 786 -14.01 -25.82 -17.68
C THR A 786 -15.01 -25.89 -18.84
N GLY A 787 -15.01 -24.90 -19.73
CA GLY A 787 -15.75 -24.93 -21.00
C GLY A 787 -15.20 -25.93 -22.01
N LYS A 788 -15.80 -25.95 -23.20
CA LYS A 788 -15.37 -26.80 -24.32
C LYS A 788 -14.06 -26.26 -24.92
N GLY A 789 -13.03 -27.08 -25.00
CA GLY A 789 -11.69 -26.66 -25.39
C GLY A 789 -11.01 -25.76 -24.36
N GLU A 790 -11.47 -25.77 -23.10
CA GLU A 790 -10.69 -25.28 -21.97
C GLU A 790 -10.24 -26.50 -21.17
N PHE A 791 -9.02 -26.49 -20.63
CA PHE A 791 -8.50 -27.60 -19.82
C PHE A 791 -8.18 -27.12 -18.41
N ASP A 792 -8.09 -28.03 -17.44
CA ASP A 792 -7.39 -27.78 -16.19
C ASP A 792 -6.39 -28.89 -15.87
N THR A 793 -5.11 -28.54 -16.04
CA THR A 793 -3.96 -29.41 -15.80
C THR A 793 -4.08 -30.75 -16.56
N PRO A 794 -4.20 -30.73 -17.90
CA PRO A 794 -4.37 -31.95 -18.69
C PRO A 794 -3.08 -32.77 -18.70
N MET A 795 -3.18 -34.10 -18.64
CA MET A 795 -2.02 -35.00 -18.42
C MET A 795 -1.90 -36.17 -19.41
N GLY A 796 -2.81 -36.31 -20.38
CA GLY A 796 -2.78 -37.38 -21.36
C GLY A 796 -3.21 -36.93 -22.74
N ILE A 797 -2.57 -37.48 -23.78
CA ILE A 797 -2.92 -37.24 -25.17
C ILE A 797 -2.74 -38.53 -26.00
N THR A 798 -3.62 -38.73 -26.97
CA THR A 798 -3.57 -39.81 -27.96
C THR A 798 -4.30 -39.38 -29.24
N VAL A 799 -4.14 -40.12 -30.34
CA VAL A 799 -4.79 -39.85 -31.63
C VAL A 799 -5.49 -41.12 -32.11
N ASP A 800 -6.73 -41.01 -32.60
CA ASP A 800 -7.48 -42.15 -33.14
C ASP A 800 -7.16 -42.45 -34.62
N THR A 801 -7.68 -43.57 -35.13
CA THR A 801 -7.46 -44.05 -36.50
C THR A 801 -8.05 -43.14 -37.60
N LYS A 802 -8.73 -42.05 -37.24
CA LYS A 802 -9.25 -41.01 -38.14
C LYS A 802 -8.49 -39.68 -37.96
N GLY A 803 -7.40 -39.67 -37.21
CA GLY A 803 -6.59 -38.48 -36.90
C GLY A 803 -7.20 -37.55 -35.84
N ASN A 804 -8.29 -37.95 -35.17
CA ASN A 804 -8.86 -37.12 -34.10
C ASN A 804 -7.97 -37.18 -32.87
N VAL A 805 -7.69 -36.04 -32.27
CA VAL A 805 -6.87 -35.93 -31.06
C VAL A 805 -7.76 -36.01 -29.83
N LEU A 806 -7.40 -36.85 -28.87
CA LEU A 806 -8.10 -36.99 -27.59
C LEU A 806 -7.17 -36.50 -26.47
N VAL A 807 -7.70 -35.70 -25.55
CA VAL A 807 -6.97 -35.09 -24.43
C VAL A 807 -7.63 -35.46 -23.11
N ALA A 808 -6.87 -35.98 -22.15
CA ALA A 808 -7.31 -36.24 -20.79
C ALA A 808 -7.23 -34.95 -19.95
N ASP A 809 -8.39 -34.38 -19.65
CA ASP A 809 -8.56 -33.12 -18.92
C ASP A 809 -8.72 -33.42 -17.42
N THR A 810 -7.57 -33.63 -16.77
CA THR A 810 -7.46 -34.40 -15.53
C THR A 810 -8.21 -33.78 -14.36
N ASN A 811 -8.08 -32.47 -14.08
CA ASN A 811 -8.81 -31.88 -12.95
C ASN A 811 -10.31 -31.75 -13.24
N ASN A 812 -10.73 -31.67 -14.50
CA ASN A 812 -12.15 -31.61 -14.88
C ASN A 812 -12.82 -33.00 -14.90
N GLY A 813 -12.06 -34.09 -14.83
CA GLY A 813 -12.62 -35.45 -14.75
C GLY A 813 -13.30 -35.90 -16.06
N ARG A 814 -12.70 -35.56 -17.20
CA ARG A 814 -13.24 -35.83 -18.54
C ARG A 814 -12.15 -36.07 -19.58
N ILE A 815 -12.54 -36.61 -20.74
CA ILE A 815 -11.73 -36.64 -21.96
C ILE A 815 -12.40 -35.72 -22.98
N GLU A 816 -11.66 -34.81 -23.59
CA GLU A 816 -12.14 -34.02 -24.74
C GLU A 816 -11.60 -34.60 -26.06
N LYS A 817 -12.40 -34.56 -27.13
CA LYS A 817 -12.05 -35.06 -28.46
C LYS A 817 -12.12 -33.95 -29.51
N PHE A 818 -11.09 -33.87 -30.34
CA PHE A 818 -10.90 -32.83 -31.35
C PHE A 818 -10.63 -33.42 -32.75
N SER A 819 -10.97 -32.70 -33.81
CA SER A 819 -10.62 -33.05 -35.18
C SER A 819 -9.09 -32.99 -35.42
N PRO A 820 -8.57 -33.53 -36.54
CA PRO A 820 -7.19 -33.31 -36.97
C PRO A 820 -6.81 -31.82 -37.14
N THR A 821 -7.81 -30.94 -37.28
CA THR A 821 -7.68 -29.47 -37.42
C THR A 821 -7.82 -28.70 -36.10
N GLY A 822 -8.01 -29.39 -34.95
CA GLY A 822 -8.13 -28.79 -33.62
C GLY A 822 -9.55 -28.43 -33.17
N ALA A 823 -10.57 -28.78 -33.96
CA ALA A 823 -11.98 -28.44 -33.72
C ALA A 823 -12.58 -29.32 -32.63
N PHE A 824 -13.25 -28.75 -31.64
CA PHE A 824 -13.96 -29.53 -30.61
C PHE A 824 -15.05 -30.40 -31.25
N LEU A 825 -15.08 -31.69 -30.93
CA LEU A 825 -16.08 -32.65 -31.38
C LEU A 825 -16.98 -33.12 -30.23
N SER A 826 -16.41 -33.67 -29.16
CA SER A 826 -17.17 -34.26 -28.05
C SER A 826 -16.40 -34.28 -26.73
N ILE A 827 -17.14 -34.55 -25.64
CA ILE A 827 -16.62 -34.88 -24.30
C ILE A 827 -17.05 -36.32 -23.99
N MET A 828 -16.18 -37.07 -23.32
CA MET A 828 -16.43 -38.43 -22.82
C MET A 828 -16.08 -38.50 -21.32
N GLY A 829 -16.89 -39.23 -20.56
CA GLY A 829 -16.80 -39.29 -19.10
C GLY A 829 -17.31 -38.03 -18.39
N ASN A 830 -17.56 -38.16 -17.09
CA ASN A 830 -17.93 -37.05 -16.18
C ASN A 830 -17.24 -37.25 -14.83
N LYS A 831 -17.03 -36.18 -14.06
CA LYS A 831 -16.25 -36.26 -12.81
C LYS A 831 -16.93 -37.13 -11.73
N GLY A 832 -16.26 -38.20 -11.29
CA GLY A 832 -16.79 -39.08 -10.23
C GLY A 832 -16.05 -40.41 -10.03
N PHE A 833 -16.64 -41.29 -9.22
CA PHE A 833 -16.01 -42.51 -8.69
C PHE A 833 -16.67 -43.83 -9.17
N GLY A 834 -17.51 -43.77 -10.20
CA GLY A 834 -18.28 -44.91 -10.72
C GLY A 834 -17.88 -45.31 -12.16
N GLN A 835 -18.46 -46.39 -12.66
CA GLN A 835 -18.26 -46.84 -14.05
C GLN A 835 -18.68 -45.75 -15.05
N GLY A 836 -17.82 -45.45 -16.03
CA GLY A 836 -18.01 -44.35 -16.98
C GLY A 836 -17.80 -42.94 -16.40
N LEU A 837 -17.48 -42.83 -15.11
CA LEU A 837 -17.07 -41.58 -14.45
C LEU A 837 -15.56 -41.60 -14.22
N LEU A 838 -14.94 -40.41 -14.19
CA LEU A 838 -13.49 -40.26 -14.11
C LEU A 838 -13.11 -39.27 -12.98
N ALA A 839 -12.28 -39.65 -12.03
CA ALA A 839 -11.87 -38.81 -10.90
C ALA A 839 -10.67 -37.93 -11.26
N ALA A 840 -9.62 -38.52 -11.85
CA ALA A 840 -8.44 -37.86 -12.39
C ALA A 840 -7.88 -38.68 -13.57
N PRO A 841 -8.50 -38.61 -14.77
CA PRO A 841 -8.04 -39.35 -15.95
C PRO A 841 -6.66 -38.86 -16.38
N ASN A 842 -5.73 -39.80 -16.57
CA ASN A 842 -4.31 -39.51 -16.75
C ASN A 842 -3.80 -40.06 -18.08
N GLY A 843 -3.27 -41.29 -18.14
CA GLY A 843 -2.86 -41.91 -19.40
C GLY A 843 -4.06 -42.38 -20.22
N ILE A 844 -4.01 -42.13 -21.54
CA ILE A 844 -5.01 -42.61 -22.50
C ILE A 844 -4.36 -43.23 -23.73
N ALA A 845 -5.02 -44.26 -24.29
CA ALA A 845 -4.64 -44.94 -25.52
C ALA A 845 -5.90 -45.47 -26.26
N VAL A 846 -5.86 -45.56 -27.59
CA VAL A 846 -6.97 -46.04 -28.43
C VAL A 846 -6.56 -47.36 -29.13
N ASP A 847 -7.41 -48.39 -29.06
CA ASP A 847 -7.16 -49.66 -29.79
C ASP A 847 -7.58 -49.59 -31.27
N ARG A 848 -7.21 -50.63 -32.02
CA ARG A 848 -7.50 -50.77 -33.46
C ARG A 848 -8.99 -50.69 -33.81
N ASN A 849 -9.88 -50.97 -32.87
CA ASN A 849 -11.33 -50.90 -33.04
C ASN A 849 -11.91 -49.53 -32.63
N GLY A 850 -11.09 -48.60 -32.13
CA GLY A 850 -11.49 -47.28 -31.68
C GLY A 850 -11.93 -47.20 -30.21
N ASN A 851 -11.74 -48.25 -29.41
CA ASN A 851 -12.04 -48.18 -27.98
C ASN A 851 -10.94 -47.39 -27.25
N LEU A 852 -11.34 -46.57 -26.28
CA LEU A 852 -10.47 -45.75 -25.46
C LEU A 852 -10.18 -46.45 -24.12
N TYR A 853 -8.90 -46.64 -23.81
CA TYR A 853 -8.44 -47.07 -22.49
C TYR A 853 -8.02 -45.83 -21.70
N VAL A 854 -8.50 -45.71 -20.47
CA VAL A 854 -8.26 -44.58 -19.58
C VAL A 854 -7.70 -45.09 -18.25
N ALA A 855 -6.48 -44.69 -17.93
CA ALA A 855 -5.93 -44.84 -16.59
C ALA A 855 -6.45 -43.69 -15.73
N ASP A 856 -7.31 -43.98 -14.77
CA ASP A 856 -7.81 -43.00 -13.83
C ASP A 856 -6.96 -43.05 -12.56
N ALA A 857 -6.08 -42.06 -12.43
CA ALA A 857 -5.17 -41.96 -11.31
C ALA A 857 -5.91 -41.76 -9.99
N GLY A 858 -7.08 -41.11 -10.00
CA GLY A 858 -7.88 -40.79 -8.82
C GLY A 858 -8.73 -41.96 -8.33
N ASN A 859 -9.27 -42.77 -9.24
CA ASN A 859 -10.04 -43.97 -8.91
C ASN A 859 -9.18 -45.24 -8.76
N HIS A 860 -7.88 -45.15 -9.08
CA HIS A 860 -6.91 -46.26 -8.98
C HIS A 860 -7.31 -47.50 -9.80
N HIS A 861 -7.90 -47.27 -10.97
CA HIS A 861 -8.31 -48.33 -11.89
C HIS A 861 -8.06 -47.93 -13.35
N VAL A 862 -8.38 -48.82 -14.28
CA VAL A 862 -8.30 -48.59 -15.72
C VAL A 862 -9.64 -48.95 -16.32
N GLN A 863 -10.25 -48.02 -17.07
CA GLN A 863 -11.52 -48.24 -17.76
C GLN A 863 -11.30 -48.39 -19.27
N LYS A 864 -12.08 -49.25 -19.91
CA LYS A 864 -12.27 -49.30 -21.37
C LYS A 864 -13.62 -48.70 -21.71
N LEU A 865 -13.62 -47.73 -22.60
CA LEU A 865 -14.79 -47.04 -23.13
C LEU A 865 -14.89 -47.26 -24.65
N ALA A 866 -16.10 -47.26 -25.19
CA ALA A 866 -16.35 -47.23 -26.62
C ALA A 866 -15.96 -45.88 -27.24
N ALA A 867 -15.95 -45.79 -28.57
CA ALA A 867 -15.57 -44.58 -29.31
C ALA A 867 -16.49 -43.35 -29.09
N ASP A 868 -17.64 -43.55 -28.44
CA ASP A 868 -18.60 -42.53 -28.02
C ASP A 868 -18.55 -42.20 -26.51
N GLY A 869 -17.71 -42.89 -25.74
CA GLY A 869 -17.57 -42.77 -24.29
C GLY A 869 -18.38 -43.78 -23.46
N THR A 870 -19.17 -44.66 -24.07
CA THR A 870 -19.93 -45.70 -23.36
C THR A 870 -19.00 -46.68 -22.62
N PHE A 871 -19.29 -46.98 -21.35
CA PHE A 871 -18.48 -47.90 -20.56
C PHE A 871 -18.54 -49.35 -21.09
N ILE A 872 -17.39 -50.01 -21.19
CA ILE A 872 -17.25 -51.42 -21.60
C ILE A 872 -16.73 -52.29 -20.45
N ALA A 873 -15.61 -51.90 -19.83
CA ALA A 873 -14.93 -52.72 -18.80
C ALA A 873 -14.10 -51.88 -17.83
N GLU A 874 -13.79 -52.46 -16.66
CA GLU A 874 -12.92 -51.88 -15.63
C GLU A 874 -11.95 -52.93 -15.08
N TRP A 875 -10.69 -52.56 -14.88
CA TRP A 875 -9.68 -53.38 -14.23
C TRP A 875 -9.00 -52.61 -13.10
N LYS A 876 -9.00 -53.20 -11.90
CA LYS A 876 -8.35 -52.63 -10.71
C LYS A 876 -6.86 -53.01 -10.59
N GLY A 877 -6.33 -53.74 -11.56
CA GLY A 877 -4.94 -54.19 -11.62
C GLY A 877 -4.71 -55.61 -11.07
N PRO A 878 -3.45 -56.04 -10.93
CA PRO A 878 -3.08 -57.30 -10.27
C PRO A 878 -3.35 -57.23 -8.76
N ASP A 879 -2.99 -58.26 -8.01
CA ASP A 879 -3.07 -58.24 -6.54
C ASP A 879 -2.39 -57.00 -5.92
N ALA A 880 -2.98 -56.54 -4.81
CA ALA A 880 -2.87 -55.20 -4.21
C ALA A 880 -3.46 -54.03 -5.05
N GLY A 881 -3.87 -54.26 -6.30
CA GLY A 881 -4.48 -53.27 -7.21
C GLY A 881 -3.48 -52.31 -7.86
N PHE A 882 -3.96 -51.30 -8.59
CA PHE A 882 -3.18 -50.12 -9.01
C PHE A 882 -3.15 -49.05 -7.90
N TYR A 883 -2.21 -48.10 -7.98
CA TYR A 883 -2.17 -46.91 -7.13
C TYR A 883 -1.59 -45.73 -7.93
N GLY A 884 -2.47 -44.85 -8.40
CA GLY A 884 -2.12 -43.79 -9.35
C GLY A 884 -1.58 -44.33 -10.70
N PRO A 885 -2.34 -45.15 -11.45
CA PRO A 885 -1.95 -45.56 -12.79
C PRO A 885 -1.81 -44.33 -13.71
N ARG A 886 -0.73 -44.28 -14.49
CA ARG A 886 -0.40 -43.19 -15.43
C ARG A 886 -0.45 -43.65 -16.89
N ARG A 887 0.65 -43.51 -17.64
CA ARG A 887 0.68 -43.76 -19.08
C ARG A 887 0.25 -45.19 -19.42
N ILE A 888 -0.60 -45.29 -20.44
CA ILE A 888 -0.98 -46.53 -21.13
C ILE A 888 -0.29 -46.56 -22.49
N ALA A 889 0.25 -47.71 -22.87
CA ALA A 889 0.61 -48.03 -24.25
C ALA A 889 -0.01 -49.39 -24.65
N ILE A 890 -0.26 -49.57 -25.94
CA ILE A 890 -0.81 -50.82 -26.51
C ILE A 890 0.27 -51.43 -27.42
N GLY A 891 0.55 -52.71 -27.24
CA GLY A 891 1.52 -53.47 -28.03
C GLY A 891 0.99 -53.92 -29.40
N PRO A 892 1.86 -54.44 -30.29
CA PRO A 892 1.44 -54.98 -31.57
C PRO A 892 0.54 -56.23 -31.41
N ASP A 893 0.63 -56.91 -30.27
CA ASP A 893 -0.18 -58.04 -29.79
C ASP A 893 -1.51 -57.61 -29.14
N ASP A 894 -1.88 -56.32 -29.21
CA ASP A 894 -2.96 -55.66 -28.48
C ASP A 894 -2.86 -55.80 -26.93
N SER A 895 -1.72 -56.22 -26.38
CA SER A 895 -1.48 -56.18 -24.93
C SER A 895 -1.37 -54.75 -24.42
N ILE A 896 -1.90 -54.52 -23.22
CA ILE A 896 -1.98 -53.20 -22.59
C ILE A 896 -0.89 -53.10 -21.53
N TYR A 897 -0.01 -52.11 -21.67
CA TYR A 897 1.12 -51.83 -20.78
C TYR A 897 0.84 -50.54 -20.00
N ILE A 898 0.92 -50.59 -18.66
CA ILE A 898 0.57 -49.45 -17.79
C ILE A 898 1.64 -49.19 -16.75
N VAL A 899 1.96 -47.91 -16.56
CA VAL A 899 2.80 -47.40 -15.47
C VAL A 899 1.97 -47.28 -14.19
N ASP A 900 2.15 -48.21 -13.26
CA ASP A 900 1.54 -48.18 -11.92
C ASP A 900 2.47 -47.39 -10.98
N GLN A 901 2.53 -46.05 -11.16
CA GLN A 901 3.57 -45.20 -10.59
C GLN A 901 3.68 -45.34 -9.06
N GLY A 902 2.55 -45.30 -8.35
CA GLY A 902 2.52 -45.37 -6.89
C GLY A 902 2.97 -46.72 -6.32
N ARG A 903 3.06 -47.77 -7.15
CA ARG A 903 3.73 -49.05 -6.83
C ARG A 903 5.06 -49.25 -7.58
N THR A 904 5.47 -48.26 -8.36
CA THR A 904 6.80 -48.15 -9.00
C THR A 904 7.11 -49.36 -9.89
N ARG A 905 6.12 -49.76 -10.69
CA ARG A 905 6.14 -50.96 -11.55
C ARG A 905 5.40 -50.75 -12.87
N ILE A 906 5.71 -51.59 -13.85
CA ILE A 906 4.95 -51.76 -15.10
C ILE A 906 4.08 -53.01 -14.98
N VAL A 907 2.85 -52.93 -15.48
CA VAL A 907 1.90 -54.05 -15.58
C VAL A 907 1.53 -54.25 -17.05
N LYS A 908 1.72 -55.47 -17.57
CA LYS A 908 1.23 -55.93 -18.89
C LYS A 908 0.01 -56.84 -18.68
N PHE A 909 -1.09 -56.59 -19.38
CA PHE A 909 -2.28 -57.45 -19.39
C PHE A 909 -2.91 -57.53 -20.78
N ASN A 910 -3.74 -58.54 -21.04
CA ASN A 910 -4.45 -58.67 -22.32
C ASN A 910 -5.76 -57.83 -22.34
N PRO A 911 -6.42 -57.64 -23.50
CA PRO A 911 -7.67 -56.87 -23.61
C PRO A 911 -8.85 -57.32 -22.72
N ASP A 912 -8.82 -58.53 -22.16
CA ASP A 912 -9.84 -59.05 -21.24
C ASP A 912 -9.58 -58.67 -19.77
N GLY A 913 -8.34 -58.27 -19.43
CA GLY A 913 -7.90 -57.98 -18.06
C GLY A 913 -6.91 -58.96 -17.45
N ARG A 914 -6.60 -60.07 -18.13
CA ARG A 914 -5.68 -61.08 -17.59
C ARG A 914 -4.25 -60.56 -17.62
N VAL A 915 -3.67 -60.36 -16.44
CA VAL A 915 -2.28 -59.95 -16.26
C VAL A 915 -1.34 -61.00 -16.86
N LEU A 916 -0.39 -60.54 -17.67
CA LEU A 916 0.58 -61.35 -18.41
C LEU A 916 1.99 -61.22 -17.80
N ALA A 917 2.37 -60.02 -17.37
CA ALA A 917 3.66 -59.77 -16.73
C ALA A 917 3.60 -58.54 -15.80
N ILE A 918 4.45 -58.53 -14.76
CA ILE A 918 4.66 -57.40 -13.85
C ILE A 918 6.16 -57.30 -13.59
N TRP A 919 6.75 -56.11 -13.72
CA TRP A 919 8.15 -55.87 -13.37
C TRP A 919 8.37 -54.44 -12.87
N GLY A 920 9.48 -54.22 -12.16
CA GLY A 920 9.77 -52.96 -11.49
C GLY A 920 9.60 -53.03 -9.98
N THR A 921 10.56 -52.43 -9.28
CA THR A 921 10.50 -52.11 -7.86
C THR A 921 11.13 -50.74 -7.63
N LYS A 922 10.88 -50.11 -6.48
CA LYS A 922 11.55 -48.85 -6.15
C LYS A 922 13.07 -49.02 -5.97
N GLY A 923 13.85 -48.17 -6.64
CA GLY A 923 15.31 -48.16 -6.58
C GLY A 923 15.98 -47.53 -7.80
N ASN A 924 17.30 -47.67 -7.91
CA ASN A 924 18.12 -47.12 -8.99
C ASN A 924 18.92 -48.19 -9.76
N GLY A 925 18.73 -49.48 -9.45
CA GLY A 925 19.28 -50.60 -10.20
C GLY A 925 18.68 -50.74 -11.61
N ASN A 926 19.11 -51.76 -12.35
CA ASN A 926 18.52 -52.13 -13.64
C ASN A 926 17.17 -52.81 -13.38
N GLY A 927 16.11 -52.38 -14.06
CA GLY A 927 14.75 -52.87 -13.80
C GLY A 927 14.13 -52.40 -12.46
N GLN A 928 14.75 -51.42 -11.82
CA GLN A 928 14.16 -50.64 -10.73
C GLN A 928 13.86 -49.23 -11.21
N PHE A 929 12.95 -48.50 -10.55
CA PHE A 929 12.56 -47.14 -10.91
C PHE A 929 12.41 -46.24 -9.67
N ASP A 930 12.40 -44.93 -9.84
CA ASP A 930 11.85 -44.00 -8.84
C ASP A 930 10.85 -43.07 -9.55
N ASP A 931 9.58 -43.15 -9.15
CA ASP A 931 8.47 -42.36 -9.70
C ASP A 931 8.32 -42.41 -11.25
N PRO A 932 8.35 -43.59 -11.90
CA PRO A 932 8.29 -43.71 -13.36
C PRO A 932 7.02 -43.07 -13.91
N THR A 933 7.13 -42.41 -15.06
CA THR A 933 6.05 -41.57 -15.61
C THR A 933 5.43 -42.13 -16.88
N SER A 934 6.21 -42.79 -17.73
CA SER A 934 5.79 -43.19 -19.08
C SER A 934 6.32 -44.56 -19.51
N VAL A 935 5.55 -45.20 -20.39
CA VAL A 935 5.90 -46.42 -21.12
C VAL A 935 5.54 -46.22 -22.59
N ALA A 936 6.44 -46.63 -23.50
CA ALA A 936 6.23 -46.65 -24.94
C ALA A 936 6.72 -47.98 -25.52
N ILE A 937 6.06 -48.47 -26.57
CA ILE A 937 6.38 -49.74 -27.24
C ILE A 937 6.89 -49.43 -28.65
N ASP A 938 7.93 -50.13 -29.08
CA ASP A 938 8.27 -50.19 -30.51
C ASP A 938 7.57 -51.39 -31.17
N PRO A 939 6.48 -51.18 -31.93
CA PRO A 939 5.75 -52.26 -32.62
C PRO A 939 6.56 -53.01 -33.70
N THR A 940 7.80 -52.60 -34.01
CA THR A 940 8.68 -53.31 -34.96
C THR A 940 9.68 -54.26 -34.29
N THR A 941 9.97 -54.08 -33.00
CA THR A 941 10.93 -54.94 -32.25
C THR A 941 10.41 -55.47 -30.92
N ASP A 942 9.16 -55.15 -30.55
CA ASP A 942 8.50 -55.51 -29.28
C ASP A 942 9.27 -55.09 -28.01
N LYS A 943 10.16 -54.09 -28.16
CA LYS A 943 10.89 -53.47 -27.06
C LYS A 943 10.00 -52.48 -26.31
N VAL A 944 10.11 -52.52 -24.98
CA VAL A 944 9.39 -51.65 -24.05
C VAL A 944 10.35 -50.60 -23.50
N TYR A 945 10.06 -49.32 -23.69
CA TYR A 945 10.85 -48.18 -23.23
C TYR A 945 10.12 -47.50 -22.08
N VAL A 946 10.81 -47.28 -20.95
CA VAL A 946 10.22 -46.72 -19.72
C VAL A 946 10.98 -45.47 -19.29
N ALA A 947 10.26 -44.38 -19.05
CA ALA A 947 10.82 -43.15 -18.48
C ALA A 947 10.92 -43.25 -16.96
N ASP A 948 12.12 -42.99 -16.45
CA ASP A 948 12.50 -43.07 -15.03
C ASP A 948 13.17 -41.73 -14.65
N PRO A 949 12.40 -40.62 -14.65
CA PRO A 949 12.97 -39.26 -14.72
C PRO A 949 13.68 -38.83 -13.43
N ARG A 950 13.33 -39.41 -12.28
CA ARG A 950 14.03 -39.17 -11.00
C ARG A 950 15.43 -39.76 -11.02
N ASN A 951 15.58 -40.95 -11.59
CA ASN A 951 16.86 -41.57 -11.89
C ASN A 951 17.50 -41.03 -13.20
N LYS A 952 16.95 -39.95 -13.79
CA LYS A 952 17.46 -39.25 -14.97
C LYS A 952 17.71 -40.17 -16.19
N ARG A 953 16.83 -41.14 -16.47
CA ARG A 953 17.12 -42.17 -17.50
C ARG A 953 15.89 -42.72 -18.19
N VAL A 954 16.12 -43.30 -19.37
CA VAL A 954 15.19 -44.25 -20.01
C VAL A 954 15.78 -45.66 -19.85
N GLN A 955 14.94 -46.64 -19.54
CA GLN A 955 15.31 -48.06 -19.51
C GLN A 955 14.53 -48.84 -20.57
N VAL A 956 15.19 -49.82 -21.20
CA VAL A 956 14.63 -50.65 -22.27
C VAL A 956 14.54 -52.10 -21.82
N PHE A 957 13.41 -52.74 -22.13
CA PHE A 957 13.08 -54.11 -21.78
C PHE A 957 12.57 -54.89 -23.01
N ASP A 958 12.55 -56.22 -22.93
CA ASP A 958 11.73 -57.03 -23.83
C ASP A 958 10.25 -57.03 -23.42
N ALA A 959 9.38 -57.61 -24.26
CA ALA A 959 7.93 -57.72 -24.02
C ALA A 959 7.52 -58.53 -22.77
N ASN A 960 8.48 -59.13 -22.05
CA ASN A 960 8.29 -59.86 -20.79
C ASN A 960 8.88 -59.12 -19.58
N GLY A 961 9.47 -57.93 -19.77
CA GLY A 961 10.03 -57.12 -18.68
C GLY A 961 11.49 -57.44 -18.33
N LYS A 962 12.21 -58.22 -19.13
CA LYS A 962 13.65 -58.44 -18.94
C LYS A 962 14.42 -57.20 -19.38
N PHE A 963 15.27 -56.66 -18.50
CA PHE A 963 16.12 -55.51 -18.81
C PHE A 963 17.10 -55.81 -19.96
N LEU A 964 17.21 -54.87 -20.91
CA LEU A 964 18.10 -54.92 -22.07
C LEU A 964 19.19 -53.85 -22.00
N THR A 965 18.82 -52.58 -21.87
CA THR A 965 19.77 -51.44 -21.84
C THR A 965 19.14 -50.20 -21.18
N LYS A 966 19.93 -49.15 -20.98
CA LYS A 966 19.50 -47.83 -20.48
C LYS A 966 20.44 -46.71 -20.95
N TRP A 967 19.93 -45.49 -20.99
CA TRP A 967 20.73 -44.28 -21.21
C TRP A 967 20.25 -43.13 -20.32
N GLU A 968 21.11 -42.14 -20.09
CA GLU A 968 20.80 -40.98 -19.27
C GLU A 968 20.15 -39.85 -20.07
N VAL A 969 19.30 -39.08 -19.39
CA VAL A 969 18.70 -37.81 -19.82
C VAL A 969 19.02 -36.80 -18.70
N PRO A 970 20.22 -36.20 -18.69
CA PRO A 970 20.72 -35.43 -17.54
C PRO A 970 19.86 -34.24 -17.13
N GLU A 971 19.04 -33.71 -18.04
CA GLU A 971 18.12 -32.60 -17.84
C GLU A 971 16.89 -32.95 -16.96
N TRP A 972 16.57 -34.24 -16.82
CA TRP A 972 15.52 -34.74 -15.92
C TRP A 972 15.94 -34.67 -14.43
N GLY A 973 15.09 -35.13 -13.51
CA GLY A 973 15.43 -35.23 -12.08
C GLY A 973 15.07 -34.01 -11.21
N ARG A 974 14.15 -33.16 -11.68
CA ARG A 974 13.39 -32.21 -10.82
C ARG A 974 11.90 -32.57 -10.89
N PRO A 975 11.14 -32.51 -9.78
CA PRO A 975 9.77 -33.03 -9.70
C PRO A 975 8.73 -32.05 -10.27
N ALA A 976 8.93 -31.59 -11.51
CA ALA A 976 8.18 -30.48 -12.09
C ALA A 976 7.07 -30.87 -13.09
N GLY A 977 6.93 -32.14 -13.47
CA GLY A 977 5.91 -32.51 -14.46
C GLY A 977 5.73 -34.01 -14.73
N PHE A 978 5.43 -34.29 -16.00
CA PHE A 978 5.01 -35.58 -16.54
C PHE A 978 5.86 -35.87 -17.80
N GLU A 979 7.11 -36.27 -17.60
CA GLU A 979 8.01 -36.69 -18.68
C GLU A 979 7.43 -37.91 -19.42
N ASP A 980 7.24 -37.80 -20.74
CA ASP A 980 6.59 -38.81 -21.57
C ASP A 980 7.43 -39.19 -22.80
N LEU A 981 7.15 -40.38 -23.34
CA LEU A 981 7.83 -40.98 -24.47
C LEU A 981 6.86 -41.20 -25.64
N ALA A 982 7.31 -40.90 -26.86
CA ALA A 982 6.65 -41.33 -28.09
C ALA A 982 7.68 -41.92 -29.06
N ILE A 983 7.32 -42.99 -29.76
CA ILE A 983 8.21 -43.71 -30.68
C ILE A 983 7.68 -43.59 -32.10
N ASP A 984 8.57 -43.25 -33.03
CA ASP A 984 8.34 -43.38 -34.47
C ASP A 984 9.24 -44.50 -35.03
N SER A 985 8.71 -45.72 -35.05
CA SER A 985 9.41 -46.89 -35.60
C SER A 985 9.71 -46.77 -37.10
N LYS A 986 9.03 -45.89 -37.85
CA LYS A 986 9.29 -45.70 -39.28
C LYS A 986 10.57 -44.90 -39.54
N THR A 987 10.95 -44.02 -38.60
CA THR A 987 12.19 -43.23 -38.68
C THR A 987 13.26 -43.66 -37.67
N GLY A 988 12.96 -44.63 -36.81
CA GLY A 988 13.88 -45.12 -35.77
C GLY A 988 14.11 -44.10 -34.65
N ARG A 989 13.13 -43.22 -34.39
CA ARG A 989 13.23 -42.11 -33.44
C ARG A 989 12.42 -42.35 -32.17
N LEU A 990 12.94 -41.88 -31.05
CA LEU A 990 12.24 -41.73 -29.78
C LEU A 990 12.22 -40.24 -29.39
N TYR A 991 11.02 -39.73 -29.09
CA TYR A 991 10.79 -38.39 -28.59
C TYR A 991 10.55 -38.45 -27.08
N ALA A 992 11.20 -37.57 -26.32
CA ALA A 992 11.13 -37.53 -24.86
C ALA A 992 10.89 -36.10 -24.36
N SER A 993 9.80 -35.84 -23.64
CA SER A 993 9.48 -34.51 -23.14
C SER A 993 10.26 -34.15 -21.86
N SER A 994 10.39 -32.85 -21.58
CA SER A 994 10.89 -32.36 -20.29
C SER A 994 10.21 -31.06 -19.89
N ALA A 995 9.27 -31.17 -18.95
CA ALA A 995 8.44 -30.07 -18.49
C ALA A 995 9.26 -28.97 -17.77
N ASN A 996 10.32 -29.35 -17.06
CA ASN A 996 11.20 -28.45 -16.28
C ASN A 996 12.00 -27.45 -17.13
N ILE A 997 12.16 -27.69 -18.44
CA ILE A 997 12.99 -26.87 -19.35
C ILE A 997 12.31 -26.55 -20.70
N ASN A 998 11.00 -26.81 -20.82
CA ASN A 998 10.22 -26.51 -22.03
C ASN A 998 10.81 -27.09 -23.33
N ALA A 999 11.23 -28.36 -23.29
CA ALA A 999 11.85 -29.04 -24.43
C ALA A 999 11.21 -30.41 -24.71
N VAL A 1000 11.28 -30.85 -25.97
CA VAL A 1000 11.16 -32.26 -26.36
C VAL A 1000 12.45 -32.67 -27.06
N PHE A 1001 13.12 -33.69 -26.55
CA PHE A 1001 14.34 -34.25 -27.10
C PHE A 1001 14.04 -35.35 -28.12
N THR A 1002 14.97 -35.56 -29.04
CA THR A 1002 14.92 -36.63 -30.03
C THR A 1002 16.16 -37.52 -29.89
N PHE A 1003 15.93 -38.82 -29.77
CA PHE A 1003 16.94 -39.88 -29.68
C PHE A 1003 16.75 -40.89 -30.82
N ASP A 1004 17.78 -41.69 -31.11
CA ASP A 1004 17.58 -42.97 -31.80
C ASP A 1004 17.06 -44.04 -30.82
N LEU A 1005 16.63 -45.19 -31.34
CA LEU A 1005 16.17 -46.32 -30.52
C LEU A 1005 17.28 -47.03 -29.72
N ASN A 1006 18.53 -46.57 -29.79
CA ASN A 1006 19.66 -47.07 -28.98
C ASN A 1006 20.01 -46.13 -27.81
N GLY A 1007 19.48 -44.90 -27.80
CA GLY A 1007 19.72 -43.89 -26.78
C GLY A 1007 20.68 -42.75 -27.18
N ASN A 1008 21.10 -42.68 -28.44
CA ASN A 1008 21.92 -41.58 -28.94
C ASN A 1008 21.06 -40.33 -29.17
N ARG A 1009 21.41 -39.20 -28.55
CA ARG A 1009 20.66 -37.94 -28.67
C ARG A 1009 20.90 -37.30 -30.05
N ILE A 1010 19.87 -37.29 -30.89
CA ILE A 1010 19.87 -36.69 -32.23
C ILE A 1010 19.69 -35.17 -32.13
N GLY A 1011 18.87 -34.69 -31.21
CA GLY A 1011 18.58 -33.25 -31.06
C GLY A 1011 17.36 -32.96 -30.20
N SER A 1012 16.58 -31.96 -30.62
CA SER A 1012 15.33 -31.55 -30.00
C SER A 1012 14.36 -30.98 -31.05
N VAL A 1013 13.07 -31.08 -30.79
CA VAL A 1013 12.01 -30.51 -31.63
C VAL A 1013 11.27 -29.38 -30.89
N THR A 1014 10.86 -28.36 -31.62
CA THR A 1014 10.13 -27.19 -31.12
C THR A 1014 9.02 -26.81 -32.09
N PRO A 1015 7.86 -26.33 -31.62
CA PRO A 1015 6.83 -25.80 -32.50
C PRO A 1015 7.30 -24.56 -33.27
N LYS A 1016 6.52 -24.19 -34.28
CA LYS A 1016 6.79 -23.03 -35.12
C LYS A 1016 6.36 -21.75 -34.38
N ALA A 1017 7.31 -20.84 -34.15
CA ALA A 1017 7.04 -19.55 -33.53
C ALA A 1017 5.86 -18.81 -34.22
N PRO A 1018 4.92 -18.22 -33.46
CA PRO A 1018 5.06 -17.85 -32.05
C PRO A 1018 4.68 -18.92 -31.01
N ASP A 1019 4.17 -20.08 -31.41
CA ASP A 1019 3.91 -21.23 -30.51
C ASP A 1019 5.22 -21.67 -29.82
N GLN A 1020 5.12 -22.07 -28.55
CA GLN A 1020 6.20 -22.40 -27.64
C GLN A 1020 5.74 -23.47 -26.64
N LEU A 1021 6.65 -24.37 -26.25
CA LEU A 1021 6.36 -25.39 -25.26
C LEU A 1021 6.25 -24.79 -23.85
N GLU A 1022 5.23 -25.17 -23.10
CA GLU A 1022 4.94 -24.65 -21.75
C GLU A 1022 4.58 -25.78 -20.80
N GLY A 1023 5.62 -26.40 -20.21
CA GLY A 1023 5.49 -27.65 -19.46
C GLY A 1023 5.09 -28.83 -20.37
N PRO A 1024 5.84 -29.11 -21.45
CA PRO A 1024 5.54 -30.22 -22.36
C PRO A 1024 5.52 -31.52 -21.57
N SER A 1025 4.38 -32.21 -21.63
CA SER A 1025 4.06 -33.40 -20.83
C SER A 1025 3.83 -34.60 -21.76
N ALA A 1026 2.59 -35.04 -21.92
CA ALA A 1026 2.23 -36.15 -22.78
C ALA A 1026 2.43 -35.84 -24.28
N LEU A 1027 2.81 -36.87 -25.03
CA LEU A 1027 3.13 -36.83 -26.46
C LEU A 1027 2.18 -37.76 -27.26
N ALA A 1028 1.83 -37.39 -28.49
CA ALA A 1028 1.22 -38.33 -29.43
C ALA A 1028 1.74 -38.12 -30.84
N LEU A 1029 1.86 -39.21 -31.61
CA LEU A 1029 2.41 -39.21 -32.96
C LEU A 1029 1.35 -39.69 -33.96
N ALA A 1030 1.08 -38.89 -34.98
CA ALA A 1030 0.26 -39.28 -36.14
C ALA A 1030 0.68 -38.49 -37.38
N ASP A 1031 0.66 -39.09 -38.56
CA ASP A 1031 0.86 -38.41 -39.86
C ASP A 1031 2.07 -37.44 -39.94
N ARG A 1032 3.22 -37.86 -39.40
CA ARG A 1032 4.46 -37.06 -39.25
C ARG A 1032 4.31 -35.78 -38.41
N LYS A 1033 3.35 -35.77 -37.48
CA LYS A 1033 3.17 -34.71 -36.49
C LYS A 1033 3.38 -35.26 -35.08
N LEU A 1034 4.06 -34.46 -34.26
CA LEU A 1034 4.07 -34.62 -32.81
C LEU A 1034 3.07 -33.63 -32.20
N TYR A 1035 2.07 -34.17 -31.53
CA TYR A 1035 1.15 -33.42 -30.68
C TYR A 1035 1.74 -33.40 -29.27
N VAL A 1036 1.98 -32.21 -28.72
CA VAL A 1036 2.67 -32.02 -27.44
C VAL A 1036 1.74 -31.30 -26.46
N LEU A 1037 1.36 -31.98 -25.37
CA LEU A 1037 0.45 -31.44 -24.37
C LEU A 1037 1.22 -30.51 -23.40
N ASN A 1038 0.90 -29.22 -23.40
CA ASN A 1038 1.54 -28.21 -22.55
C ASN A 1038 0.77 -28.07 -21.23
N MET A 1039 1.27 -28.69 -20.16
CA MET A 1039 0.59 -28.80 -18.87
C MET A 1039 0.48 -27.44 -18.15
N PHE A 1040 1.45 -26.55 -18.32
CA PHE A 1040 1.39 -25.19 -17.74
C PHE A 1040 0.55 -24.26 -18.64
N GLY A 1041 0.74 -24.35 -19.95
CA GLY A 1041 0.01 -23.55 -20.94
C GLY A 1041 -1.46 -23.96 -21.15
N ASN A 1042 -1.88 -25.13 -20.65
CA ASN A 1042 -3.23 -25.71 -20.81
C ASN A 1042 -3.70 -25.74 -22.29
N HIS A 1043 -2.82 -26.16 -23.21
CA HIS A 1043 -3.08 -26.29 -24.66
C HIS A 1043 -2.21 -27.40 -25.26
N VAL A 1044 -2.31 -27.63 -26.59
CA VAL A 1044 -1.48 -28.61 -27.33
C VAL A 1044 -0.71 -27.92 -28.46
N SER A 1045 0.63 -27.90 -28.39
CA SER A 1045 1.45 -27.52 -29.55
C SER A 1045 1.47 -28.64 -30.60
N VAL A 1046 1.66 -28.30 -31.87
CA VAL A 1046 1.87 -29.26 -32.96
C VAL A 1046 3.19 -28.99 -33.67
N ILE A 1047 3.95 -30.04 -33.93
CA ILE A 1047 5.25 -29.99 -34.58
C ILE A 1047 5.28 -30.97 -35.77
N ASP A 1048 5.55 -30.49 -36.98
CA ASP A 1048 5.80 -31.33 -38.16
C ASP A 1048 7.24 -31.92 -38.13
N LEU A 1049 7.42 -33.20 -38.51
CA LEU A 1049 8.62 -34.04 -38.25
C LEU A 1049 9.34 -34.60 -39.49
#